data_AF-A0A8J4SAD0-F1
#
_entry.id   AF-A0A8J4SAD0-F1
#
_cell.length_a   1.000
_cell.length_b   1.000
_cell.length_c   1.000
_cell.angle_alpha   90.00
_cell.angle_beta   90.00
_cell.angle_gamma   90.00
#
_symmetry.space_group_name_H-M   'P 1'
#
loop_
_entity.id
_entity.type
_entity.pdbx_description
1 polymer ?
#
loop_
_entity_poly.entity_id
_entity_poly.type
_entity_poly.pdbx_seq_one_letter_code
_entity_poly.pdbx_strand_id
1 'polypeptide(L)'
;MAPSTIHKADAATSTKRSTPPTSLPEPEPVSFVWERAAGQSYTASKKIPKATSDMKKRASPRYRKLEAFRSTRLVQWRRRYFEGILRWEVALRMMFVGFPNLLFKRFESTRTIVSFFFIYVMMQALAILWGFLFNVGAVLGENMSTIITMPFTQAICVLVVYVSVMGIVLSFGRATWILTWQSLQNFPLIRRMIACECRPQAVILTVAMPMLIILPSLILVPSYCTTASLEESSSLIKVMCEESYMKLLTDKHPVFQRALRISTAIAICQFIQLCLEILPKWRTALAGLSTESTFLLGGWLMGMNFVGGLWGIEWVARHFGLKITPLSDLTNFQWEIFGMLLLVGWILWFLAITCHTFPNVSECDSNKKALSGFFERIKYTFVIGQSVVFVRACVHPNMGFVHAQLELTIINLLLPSIYVVSLICLRMVSLLSIRAVLIDAPMALTLGGIIFVGSKMTQKPHVFVVVSLFLFDRFLRSEAASSLSEMGISLQQMLQETSTDKKHPLLGHRAAKKFVYIAVAILLLFVGAISGFSVLSALQKSTKWFPDATSVEYADNSIHIHHTGVVKLHLGLANETHKALSVEDPLYASCSNRWNGLNLIDLAFFAEAAYFDPLSNDTAEFISTIFDNELGDIHVHLPALNTKTGSKLDFFEAHIPKLNTSVISVRGTDIWRFTDFVEDVKMFFEP
;
A
#
# COMPACT_ATOMS: atom_id res chain seq x y z
N MET A 1 5.97 -7.92 57.56
CA MET A 1 5.06 -8.24 58.69
C MET A 1 3.63 -8.16 58.17
N ALA A 2 2.96 -9.30 58.11
CA ALA A 2 1.50 -9.38 57.94
C ALA A 2 0.82 -8.99 59.27
N PRO A 3 -0.52 -8.82 59.29
CA PRO A 3 -1.35 -10.01 59.50
C PRO A 3 -2.65 -10.08 58.68
N SER A 4 -3.06 -11.33 58.54
CA SER A 4 -4.27 -11.91 57.97
C SER A 4 -5.34 -12.20 59.03
N THR A 5 -6.62 -12.17 58.65
CA THR A 5 -7.75 -12.96 59.21
C THR A 5 -8.88 -12.90 58.17
N ILE A 6 -9.22 -13.92 57.37
CA ILE A 6 -9.90 -15.21 57.63
C ILE A 6 -11.25 -15.06 58.35
N HIS A 7 -12.34 -15.30 57.61
CA HIS A 7 -13.55 -15.95 58.11
C HIS A 7 -14.00 -17.04 57.11
N LYS A 8 -14.28 -18.22 57.66
CA LYS A 8 -14.85 -19.44 57.05
C LYS A 8 -16.27 -19.66 57.58
N ALA A 9 -17.13 -20.27 56.77
CA ALA A 9 -18.12 -21.33 57.08
C ALA A 9 -18.99 -21.54 55.81
N ASP A 10 -18.84 -22.63 55.06
CA ASP A 10 -19.49 -23.97 55.21
C ASP A 10 -20.97 -23.93 54.75
N ALA A 11 -21.60 -24.85 54.02
CA ALA A 11 -21.36 -26.16 53.40
C ALA A 11 -22.50 -26.30 52.30
N ALA A 12 -22.61 -27.23 51.35
CA ALA A 12 -22.41 -28.67 51.38
C ALA A 12 -22.50 -29.29 49.95
N THR A 13 -21.58 -30.22 49.68
CA THR A 13 -21.71 -31.52 48.97
C THR A 13 -22.68 -31.73 47.80
N SER A 14 -22.11 -32.11 46.63
CA SER A 14 -22.45 -33.39 45.96
C SER A 14 -21.38 -33.80 44.95
N THR A 15 -20.75 -34.93 45.22
CA THR A 15 -19.80 -35.69 44.40
C THR A 15 -20.45 -36.31 43.17
N LYS A 16 -19.84 -36.15 41.98
CA LYS A 16 -19.71 -37.25 41.01
C LYS A 16 -18.48 -37.06 40.13
N ARG A 17 -17.57 -38.03 40.27
CA ARG A 17 -16.37 -38.29 39.47
C ARG A 17 -16.83 -38.88 38.14
N SER A 18 -16.45 -38.27 37.00
CA SER A 18 -16.31 -39.01 35.74
C SER A 18 -15.12 -38.46 34.95
N THR A 19 -14.32 -39.41 34.50
CA THR A 19 -13.09 -39.37 33.70
C THR A 19 -13.16 -38.47 32.46
N PRO A 20 -12.01 -37.98 31.94
CA PRO A 20 -11.97 -37.19 30.72
C PRO A 20 -12.24 -38.08 29.50
N PRO A 21 -12.98 -37.63 28.47
CA PRO A 21 -13.09 -38.40 27.25
C PRO A 21 -11.77 -38.28 26.49
N THR A 22 -11.12 -39.43 26.40
CA THR A 22 -10.02 -39.79 25.53
C THR A 22 -10.25 -39.28 24.11
N SER A 23 -9.19 -38.74 23.53
CA SER A 23 -9.01 -38.49 22.11
C SER A 23 -9.57 -39.61 21.23
N LEU A 24 -10.56 -39.29 20.40
CA LEU A 24 -10.92 -40.09 19.23
C LEU A 24 -10.39 -39.38 17.98
N PRO A 25 -9.55 -40.03 17.17
CA PRO A 25 -9.17 -39.55 15.85
C PRO A 25 -10.33 -39.82 14.87
N GLU A 26 -10.66 -38.82 14.04
CA GLU A 26 -11.51 -39.03 12.87
C GLU A 26 -10.82 -40.00 11.89
N PRO A 27 -11.58 -40.88 11.22
CA PRO A 27 -11.02 -42.00 10.47
C PRO A 27 -10.39 -41.53 9.16
N GLU A 28 -9.14 -41.92 8.95
CA GLU A 28 -8.52 -41.99 7.63
C GLU A 28 -9.24 -43.04 6.77
N PRO A 29 -9.59 -42.77 5.50
CA PRO A 29 -9.89 -43.83 4.57
C PRO A 29 -8.57 -44.47 4.13
N VAL A 30 -8.32 -45.65 4.67
CA VAL A 30 -7.25 -46.57 4.25
C VAL A 30 -7.39 -46.85 2.75
N SER A 31 -6.45 -46.31 1.99
CA SER A 31 -6.00 -46.85 0.70
C SER A 31 -5.15 -48.12 0.92
N PHE A 32 -4.99 -48.94 -0.12
CA PHE A 32 -4.21 -50.21 -0.28
C PHE A 32 -5.16 -51.45 -0.30
N VAL A 33 -5.15 -52.41 -1.26
CA VAL A 33 -4.09 -52.89 -2.16
C VAL A 33 -4.60 -53.85 -3.27
N TRP A 34 -4.00 -53.67 -4.45
CA TRP A 34 -3.52 -54.63 -5.47
C TRP A 34 -4.43 -55.61 -6.21
N GLU A 35 -4.48 -55.37 -7.52
CA GLU A 35 -4.35 -56.38 -8.57
C GLU A 35 -2.96 -57.06 -8.53
N ARG A 36 -2.93 -58.39 -8.43
CA ARG A 36 -1.85 -59.20 -9.02
C ARG A 36 -2.36 -60.60 -9.42
N ALA A 37 -2.29 -60.83 -10.72
CA ALA A 37 -1.91 -62.07 -11.41
C ALA A 37 -2.09 -63.43 -10.71
N ALA A 38 -3.04 -64.22 -11.24
CA ALA A 38 -2.93 -65.65 -11.51
C ALA A 38 -3.98 -65.93 -12.61
N GLY A 39 -3.71 -66.51 -13.79
CA GLY A 39 -2.70 -67.51 -14.11
C GLY A 39 -3.25 -68.90 -13.84
N GLN A 40 -4.29 -69.34 -14.57
CA GLN A 40 -4.59 -70.77 -14.73
C GLN A 40 -5.41 -71.07 -15.98
N SER A 41 -4.78 -71.84 -16.86
CA SER A 41 -5.35 -72.52 -18.03
C SER A 41 -6.26 -73.66 -17.61
N TYR A 42 -7.38 -73.85 -18.31
CA TYR A 42 -7.89 -75.19 -18.60
C TYR A 42 -8.60 -75.22 -19.95
N THR A 43 -8.10 -76.13 -20.80
CA THR A 43 -8.61 -76.55 -22.11
C THR A 43 -9.69 -77.62 -21.95
N ALA A 44 -10.81 -77.51 -22.70
CA ALA A 44 -11.57 -78.62 -23.33
C ALA A 44 -12.77 -78.01 -24.08
N SER A 45 -12.74 -77.92 -25.40
CA SER A 45 -13.16 -78.93 -26.40
C SER A 45 -14.65 -78.86 -26.79
N LYS A 46 -14.83 -78.47 -28.06
CA LYS A 46 -15.89 -78.84 -29.02
C LYS A 46 -17.37 -78.57 -28.67
N LYS A 47 -17.98 -77.66 -29.44
CA LYS A 47 -18.89 -78.04 -30.54
C LYS A 47 -19.14 -76.85 -31.48
N ILE A 48 -18.86 -77.09 -32.77
CA ILE A 48 -19.29 -76.29 -33.92
C ILE A 48 -20.76 -76.63 -34.21
N PRO A 49 -21.56 -75.65 -34.63
CA PRO A 49 -22.30 -75.85 -35.86
C PRO A 49 -22.01 -74.75 -36.89
N LYS A 50 -21.74 -75.20 -38.12
CA LYS A 50 -21.68 -74.41 -39.33
C LYS A 50 -23.01 -73.69 -39.52
N ALA A 51 -22.96 -72.38 -39.68
CA ALA A 51 -23.96 -71.63 -40.44
C ALA A 51 -23.22 -70.70 -41.39
N THR A 52 -23.25 -71.08 -42.66
CA THR A 52 -22.97 -70.25 -43.82
C THR A 52 -23.88 -69.02 -43.81
N SER A 53 -23.31 -67.83 -43.68
CA SER A 53 -23.83 -66.67 -44.37
C SER A 53 -22.71 -65.64 -44.61
N ASP A 54 -22.39 -65.48 -45.89
CA ASP A 54 -21.69 -64.32 -46.41
C ASP A 54 -22.51 -63.05 -46.11
N MET A 55 -22.29 -62.43 -44.96
CA MET A 55 -22.63 -61.03 -44.75
C MET A 55 -21.37 -60.18 -44.94
N LYS A 56 -21.09 -59.83 -46.20
CA LYS A 56 -20.39 -58.60 -46.56
C LYS A 56 -21.03 -57.46 -45.78
N LYS A 57 -20.39 -57.02 -44.69
CA LYS A 57 -20.70 -55.76 -44.00
C LYS A 57 -20.49 -54.62 -44.99
N ARG A 58 -21.55 -54.28 -45.74
CA ARG A 58 -21.68 -52.98 -46.41
C ARG A 58 -21.66 -51.94 -45.30
N ALA A 59 -20.50 -51.31 -45.11
CA ALA A 59 -20.40 -50.09 -44.34
C ALA A 59 -21.48 -49.12 -44.84
N SER A 60 -22.39 -48.75 -43.94
CA SER A 60 -23.44 -47.77 -44.21
C SER A 60 -22.84 -46.53 -44.90
N PRO A 61 -23.48 -45.97 -45.94
CA PRO A 61 -22.98 -44.78 -46.64
C PRO A 61 -22.83 -43.57 -45.71
N ARG A 62 -23.49 -43.58 -44.54
CA ARG A 62 -23.31 -42.60 -43.46
C ARG A 62 -21.96 -42.72 -42.77
N TYR A 63 -21.46 -43.94 -42.58
CA TYR A 63 -20.16 -44.22 -41.96
C TYR A 63 -19.00 -43.85 -42.89
N ARG A 64 -19.12 -44.18 -44.19
CA ARG A 64 -18.17 -43.77 -45.23
C ARG A 64 -18.12 -42.25 -45.45
N LYS A 65 -19.26 -41.55 -45.41
CA LYS A 65 -19.28 -40.07 -45.46
C LYS A 65 -18.62 -39.44 -44.23
N LEU A 66 -18.77 -40.05 -43.05
CA LEU A 66 -18.13 -39.56 -41.83
C LEU A 66 -16.60 -39.77 -41.85
N GLU A 67 -16.13 -40.89 -42.39
CA GLU A 67 -14.69 -41.15 -42.60
C GLU A 67 -14.11 -40.29 -43.73
N ALA A 68 -14.84 -40.08 -44.82
CA ALA A 68 -14.46 -39.15 -45.89
C ALA A 68 -14.40 -37.69 -45.40
N PHE A 69 -15.35 -37.27 -44.56
CA PHE A 69 -15.31 -35.96 -43.92
C PHE A 69 -14.15 -35.85 -42.91
N ARG A 70 -13.92 -36.87 -42.07
CA ARG A 70 -12.76 -36.93 -41.15
C ARG A 70 -11.40 -36.95 -41.85
N SER A 71 -11.33 -37.40 -43.10
CA SER A 71 -10.10 -37.49 -43.89
C SER A 71 -9.84 -36.27 -44.78
N THR A 72 -10.72 -35.27 -44.77
CA THR A 72 -10.39 -34.00 -45.43
C THR A 72 -9.19 -33.33 -44.76
N ARG A 73 -8.24 -32.84 -45.57
CA ARG A 73 -7.00 -32.16 -45.12
C ARG A 73 -7.26 -31.10 -44.05
N LEU A 74 -8.36 -30.36 -44.19
CA LEU A 74 -8.78 -29.30 -43.27
C LEU A 74 -9.07 -29.82 -41.86
N VAL A 75 -9.73 -30.97 -41.72
CA VAL A 75 -10.08 -31.59 -40.43
C VAL A 75 -8.85 -32.16 -39.74
N GLN A 76 -7.91 -32.74 -40.51
CA GLN A 76 -6.64 -33.22 -39.98
C GLN A 76 -5.72 -32.08 -39.51
N TRP A 77 -5.67 -30.98 -40.27
CA TRP A 77 -4.93 -29.78 -39.88
C TRP A 77 -5.50 -29.13 -38.62
N ARG A 78 -6.84 -28.95 -38.57
CA ARG A 78 -7.54 -28.46 -37.39
C ARG A 78 -7.19 -29.30 -36.16
N ARG A 79 -7.14 -30.62 -36.30
CA ARG A 79 -6.79 -31.52 -35.19
C ARG A 79 -5.34 -31.34 -34.71
N ARG A 80 -4.34 -31.31 -35.60
CA ARG A 80 -2.93 -31.11 -35.22
C ARG A 80 -2.70 -29.76 -34.56
N TYR A 81 -3.31 -28.71 -35.12
CA TYR A 81 -3.26 -27.36 -34.58
C TYR A 81 -3.85 -27.28 -33.17
N PHE A 82 -5.03 -27.90 -32.99
CA PHE A 82 -5.70 -27.96 -31.70
C PHE A 82 -4.93 -28.81 -30.68
N GLU A 83 -4.29 -29.90 -31.12
CA GLU A 83 -3.39 -30.69 -30.26
C GLU A 83 -2.19 -29.87 -29.77
N GLY A 84 -1.64 -28.96 -30.59
CA GLY A 84 -0.59 -28.03 -30.18
C GLY A 84 -1.04 -27.07 -29.07
N ILE A 85 -2.20 -26.44 -29.24
CA ILE A 85 -2.82 -25.55 -28.24
C ILE A 85 -3.08 -26.29 -26.92
N LEU A 86 -3.59 -27.53 -26.99
CA LEU A 86 -3.84 -28.35 -25.81
C LEU A 86 -2.56 -28.78 -25.10
N ARG A 87 -1.47 -29.08 -25.83
CA ARG A 87 -0.16 -29.36 -25.22
C ARG A 87 0.37 -28.14 -24.48
N TRP A 88 0.14 -26.95 -25.02
CA TRP A 88 0.52 -25.71 -24.34
C TRP A 88 -0.27 -25.47 -23.06
N GLU A 89 -1.59 -25.74 -23.07
CA GLU A 89 -2.39 -25.73 -21.83
C GLU A 89 -1.79 -26.66 -20.77
N VAL A 90 -1.41 -27.87 -21.17
CA VAL A 90 -0.79 -28.86 -20.27
C VAL A 90 0.54 -28.34 -19.72
N ALA A 91 1.38 -27.70 -20.54
CA ALA A 91 2.63 -27.10 -20.10
C ALA A 91 2.38 -25.98 -19.06
N LEU A 92 1.45 -25.06 -19.34
CA LEU A 92 1.09 -23.99 -18.40
C LEU A 92 0.51 -24.54 -17.10
N ARG A 93 -0.37 -25.54 -17.17
CA ARG A 93 -0.90 -26.22 -15.97
C ARG A 93 0.20 -26.98 -15.22
N MET A 94 1.16 -27.59 -15.90
CA MET A 94 2.29 -28.25 -15.23
C MET A 94 3.12 -27.21 -14.46
N MET A 95 3.41 -26.06 -15.05
CA MET A 95 4.19 -24.99 -14.44
C MET A 95 3.47 -24.33 -13.24
N PHE A 96 2.21 -23.92 -13.42
CA PHE A 96 1.46 -23.16 -12.39
C PHE A 96 0.71 -24.03 -11.38
N VAL A 97 0.36 -25.28 -11.73
CA VAL A 97 -0.43 -26.18 -10.87
C VAL A 97 0.38 -27.39 -10.44
N GLY A 98 1.00 -28.09 -11.38
CA GLY A 98 1.74 -29.34 -11.13
C GLY A 98 2.98 -29.15 -10.26
N PHE A 99 3.84 -28.20 -10.62
CA PHE A 99 5.11 -27.94 -9.96
C PHE A 99 4.93 -27.47 -8.50
N PRO A 100 4.07 -26.48 -8.18
CA PRO A 100 3.82 -26.10 -6.79
C PRO A 100 3.28 -27.26 -5.95
N ASN A 101 2.36 -28.07 -6.50
CA ASN A 101 1.81 -29.23 -5.78
C ASN A 101 2.89 -30.28 -5.49
N LEU A 102 3.80 -30.54 -6.44
CA LEU A 102 4.93 -31.45 -6.23
C LEU A 102 5.84 -30.93 -5.12
N LEU A 103 6.12 -29.62 -5.11
CA LEU A 103 7.02 -29.01 -4.15
C LEU A 103 6.42 -28.97 -2.74
N PHE A 104 5.12 -28.67 -2.60
CA PHE A 104 4.40 -28.81 -1.33
C PHE A 104 4.33 -30.24 -0.83
N LYS A 105 4.24 -31.24 -1.73
CA LYS A 105 4.27 -32.65 -1.35
C LYS A 105 5.66 -33.11 -0.90
N ARG A 106 6.71 -32.57 -1.51
CA ARG A 106 8.10 -32.95 -1.23
C ARG A 106 8.66 -32.27 0.02
N PHE A 107 8.26 -31.03 0.27
CA PHE A 107 8.75 -30.20 1.38
C PHE A 107 7.58 -29.58 2.14
N GLU A 108 7.13 -30.27 3.18
CA GLU A 108 5.96 -29.87 3.99
C GLU A 108 6.12 -28.45 4.59
N SER A 109 7.34 -28.08 4.99
CA SER A 109 7.68 -26.75 5.52
C SER A 109 7.44 -25.62 4.51
N THR A 110 7.44 -25.89 3.19
CA THR A 110 7.27 -24.85 2.17
C THR A 110 5.92 -24.14 2.28
N ARG A 111 4.86 -24.89 2.62
CA ARG A 111 3.51 -24.32 2.78
C ARG A 111 3.49 -23.26 3.88
N THR A 112 4.15 -23.56 5.00
CA THR A 112 4.24 -22.67 6.16
C THR A 112 5.09 -21.44 5.84
N ILE A 113 6.26 -21.64 5.22
CA ILE A 113 7.17 -20.54 4.83
C ILE A 113 6.47 -19.57 3.88
N VAL A 114 5.82 -20.08 2.83
CA VAL A 114 5.11 -19.25 1.83
C VAL A 114 3.98 -18.46 2.49
N SER A 115 3.21 -19.09 3.39
CA SER A 115 2.11 -18.40 4.08
C SER A 115 2.62 -17.35 5.07
N PHE A 116 3.70 -17.62 5.80
CA PHE A 116 4.32 -16.67 6.71
C PHE A 116 4.88 -15.46 5.95
N PHE A 117 5.60 -15.70 4.85
CA PHE A 117 6.15 -14.64 4.01
C PHE A 117 5.04 -13.77 3.41
N PHE A 118 3.96 -14.39 2.91
CA PHE A 118 2.81 -13.63 2.40
C PHE A 118 2.19 -12.71 3.47
N ILE A 119 2.01 -13.22 4.69
CA ILE A 119 1.49 -12.42 5.82
C ILE A 119 2.46 -11.30 6.17
N TYR A 120 3.75 -11.58 6.20
CA TYR A 120 4.79 -10.60 6.46
C TYR A 120 4.71 -9.43 5.47
N VAL A 121 4.63 -9.71 4.16
CA VAL A 121 4.52 -8.68 3.12
C VAL A 121 3.24 -7.85 3.29
N MET A 122 2.11 -8.49 3.59
CA MET A 122 0.86 -7.76 3.83
C MET A 122 0.91 -6.88 5.10
N MET A 123 1.59 -7.35 6.15
CA MET A 123 1.82 -6.57 7.38
C MET A 123 2.77 -5.39 7.15
N GLN A 124 3.79 -5.53 6.29
CA GLN A 124 4.62 -4.41 5.87
C GLN A 124 3.79 -3.33 5.17
N ALA A 125 2.92 -3.71 4.23
CA ALA A 125 2.03 -2.77 3.56
C ALA A 125 1.10 -2.04 4.56
N LEU A 126 0.58 -2.76 5.56
CA LEU A 126 -0.20 -2.16 6.65
C LEU A 126 0.60 -1.18 7.50
N ALA A 127 1.86 -1.49 7.84
CA ALA A 127 2.72 -0.61 8.62
C ALA A 127 3.03 0.70 7.87
N ILE A 128 3.31 0.61 6.57
CA ILE A 128 3.54 1.80 5.71
C ILE A 128 2.27 2.66 5.64
N LEU A 129 1.12 2.03 5.45
CA LEU A 129 -0.18 2.72 5.44
C LEU A 129 -0.47 3.42 6.78
N TRP A 130 -0.05 2.80 7.88
CA TRP A 130 -0.14 3.37 9.21
C TRP A 130 0.74 4.62 9.36
N GLY A 131 1.99 4.57 8.89
CA GLY A 131 2.87 5.74 8.83
C GLY A 131 2.28 6.87 7.98
N PHE A 132 1.67 6.55 6.83
CA PHE A 132 0.96 7.55 6.03
C PHE A 132 -0.19 8.21 6.80
N LEU A 133 -0.94 7.44 7.59
CA LEU A 133 -2.03 7.96 8.42
C LEU A 133 -1.52 8.94 9.51
N PHE A 134 -0.34 8.67 10.09
CA PHE A 134 0.32 9.61 11.00
C PHE A 134 0.71 10.90 10.30
N ASN A 135 1.27 10.83 9.09
CA ASN A 135 1.64 12.02 8.32
C ASN A 135 0.41 12.86 7.94
N VAL A 136 -0.67 12.25 7.47
CA VAL A 136 -1.92 12.99 7.20
C VAL A 136 -2.48 13.60 8.49
N GLY A 137 -2.33 12.90 9.62
CA GLY A 137 -2.73 13.39 10.94
C GLY A 137 -1.92 14.60 11.41
N ALA A 138 -0.60 14.57 11.20
CA ALA A 138 0.30 15.67 11.49
C ALA A 138 -0.04 16.90 10.62
N VAL A 139 -0.22 16.70 9.31
CA VAL A 139 -0.61 17.77 8.38
C VAL A 139 -1.98 18.37 8.75
N LEU A 140 -2.95 17.55 9.18
CA LEU A 140 -4.23 18.04 9.69
C LEU A 140 -4.05 18.86 10.96
N GLY A 141 -3.25 18.37 11.91
CA GLY A 141 -3.00 19.03 13.19
C GLY A 141 -2.29 20.36 13.01
N GLU A 142 -1.26 20.43 12.17
CA GLU A 142 -0.54 21.65 11.81
C GLU A 142 -1.48 22.70 11.24
N ASN A 143 -2.29 22.31 10.24
CA ASN A 143 -3.21 23.22 9.56
C ASN A 143 -4.43 23.62 10.40
N MET A 144 -4.61 23.07 11.60
CA MET A 144 -5.81 23.31 12.42
C MET A 144 -5.96 24.78 12.82
N SER A 145 -4.86 25.48 13.14
CA SER A 145 -4.87 26.92 13.44
C SER A 145 -5.44 27.74 12.28
N THR A 146 -5.00 27.46 11.05
CA THR A 146 -5.54 28.06 9.84
C THR A 146 -7.00 27.68 9.63
N ILE A 147 -7.36 26.39 9.76
CA ILE A 147 -8.74 25.90 9.54
C ILE A 147 -9.74 26.58 10.47
N ILE A 148 -9.39 26.80 11.74
CA ILE A 148 -10.29 27.43 12.73
C ILE A 148 -10.54 28.91 12.41
N THR A 149 -9.60 29.58 11.76
CA THR A 149 -9.76 30.98 11.32
C THR A 149 -10.51 31.13 10.00
N MET A 150 -10.80 30.02 9.29
CA MET A 150 -11.55 30.07 8.04
C MET A 150 -13.05 30.29 8.27
N PRO A 151 -13.79 30.82 7.28
CA PRO A 151 -15.25 30.80 7.32
C PRO A 151 -15.78 29.38 7.54
N PHE A 152 -16.84 29.23 8.35
CA PHE A 152 -17.39 27.94 8.76
C PHE A 152 -17.64 26.96 7.60
N THR A 153 -18.20 27.46 6.49
CA THR A 153 -18.47 26.65 5.29
C THR A 153 -17.20 26.14 4.62
N GLN A 154 -16.15 26.97 4.55
CA GLN A 154 -14.85 26.59 4.02
C GLN A 154 -14.14 25.59 4.94
N ALA A 155 -14.17 25.83 6.25
CA ALA A 155 -13.59 24.92 7.25
C ALA A 155 -14.21 23.52 7.17
N ILE A 156 -15.54 23.41 7.06
CA ILE A 156 -16.22 22.13 6.87
C ILE A 156 -15.75 21.45 5.59
N CYS A 157 -15.69 22.17 4.47
CA CYS A 157 -15.24 21.58 3.20
C CYS A 157 -13.81 21.02 3.31
N VAL A 158 -12.90 21.76 3.94
CA VAL A 158 -11.51 21.32 4.18
C VAL A 158 -11.47 20.09 5.09
N LEU A 159 -12.24 20.07 6.18
CA LEU A 159 -12.32 18.91 7.07
C LEU A 159 -12.88 17.67 6.35
N VAL A 160 -13.88 17.83 5.50
CA VAL A 160 -14.42 16.74 4.67
C VAL A 160 -13.37 16.19 3.71
N VAL A 161 -12.49 17.04 3.16
CA VAL A 161 -11.34 16.58 2.36
C VAL A 161 -10.41 15.67 3.18
N TYR A 162 -10.01 16.09 4.38
CA TYR A 162 -9.16 15.28 5.26
C TYR A 162 -9.84 13.96 5.67
N VAL A 163 -11.14 14.01 6.03
CA VAL A 163 -11.93 12.81 6.33
C VAL A 163 -12.03 11.88 5.13
N SER A 164 -12.14 12.40 3.91
CA SER A 164 -12.19 11.58 2.68
C SER A 164 -10.86 10.86 2.45
N VAL A 165 -9.73 11.56 2.60
CA VAL A 165 -8.38 10.98 2.49
C VAL A 165 -8.19 9.89 3.54
N MET A 166 -8.40 10.20 4.82
CA MET A 166 -8.29 9.24 5.92
C MET A 166 -9.24 8.05 5.72
N GLY A 167 -10.46 8.30 5.26
CA GLY A 167 -11.47 7.29 5.00
C GLY A 167 -11.06 6.30 3.91
N ILE A 168 -10.45 6.77 2.82
CA ILE A 168 -9.91 5.92 1.75
C ILE A 168 -8.74 5.09 2.26
N VAL A 169 -7.79 5.71 2.98
CA VAL A 169 -6.64 5.02 3.57
C VAL A 169 -7.10 3.94 4.53
N LEU A 170 -8.03 4.23 5.44
CA LEU A 170 -8.59 3.25 6.37
C LEU A 170 -9.38 2.14 5.66
N SER A 171 -10.09 2.45 4.59
CA SER A 171 -10.79 1.45 3.77
C SER A 171 -9.80 0.49 3.10
N PHE A 172 -8.73 1.04 2.54
CA PHE A 172 -7.63 0.27 1.97
C PHE A 172 -6.91 -0.59 3.02
N GLY A 173 -6.64 -0.03 4.20
CA GLY A 173 -6.03 -0.74 5.32
C GLY A 173 -6.90 -1.86 5.84
N ARG A 174 -8.22 -1.64 5.96
CA ARG A 174 -9.19 -2.68 6.31
C ARG A 174 -9.16 -3.82 5.29
N ALA A 175 -9.15 -3.52 3.98
CA ALA A 175 -9.09 -4.55 2.96
C ALA A 175 -7.77 -5.35 3.01
N THR A 176 -6.64 -4.67 3.22
CA THR A 176 -5.33 -5.31 3.42
C THR A 176 -5.32 -6.20 4.65
N TRP A 177 -5.88 -5.74 5.76
CA TRP A 177 -6.05 -6.50 7.01
C TRP A 177 -6.88 -7.76 6.81
N ILE A 178 -8.01 -7.64 6.11
CA ILE A 178 -8.88 -8.76 5.78
C ILE A 178 -8.11 -9.79 4.95
N LEU A 179 -7.41 -9.36 3.89
CA LEU A 179 -6.60 -10.25 3.05
C LEU A 179 -5.50 -10.96 3.85
N THR A 180 -4.82 -10.24 4.73
CA THR A 180 -3.75 -10.77 5.59
C THR A 180 -4.24 -11.95 6.41
N TRP A 181 -5.32 -11.77 7.18
CA TRP A 181 -5.79 -12.80 8.09
C TRP A 181 -6.54 -13.92 7.38
N GLN A 182 -7.23 -13.61 6.28
CA GLN A 182 -7.87 -14.63 5.47
C GLN A 182 -6.87 -15.54 4.76
N SER A 183 -5.64 -15.07 4.50
CA SER A 183 -4.59 -15.87 3.87
C SER A 183 -4.18 -17.11 4.69
N LEU A 184 -4.35 -17.08 6.02
CA LEU A 184 -4.10 -18.20 6.93
C LEU A 184 -5.02 -19.39 6.66
N GLN A 185 -6.26 -19.11 6.24
CA GLN A 185 -7.28 -20.13 5.93
C GLN A 185 -7.57 -20.20 4.42
N ASN A 186 -6.61 -19.78 3.59
CA ASN A 186 -6.72 -19.80 2.12
C ASN A 186 -7.99 -19.07 1.62
N PHE A 187 -8.16 -17.82 2.08
CA PHE A 187 -9.16 -16.86 1.62
C PHE A 187 -10.63 -17.35 1.65
N PRO A 188 -11.18 -17.69 2.83
CA PRO A 188 -12.54 -18.24 2.94
C PRO A 188 -13.62 -17.28 2.41
N LEU A 189 -13.47 -15.96 2.55
CA LEU A 189 -14.42 -14.98 2.04
C LEU A 189 -14.38 -14.90 0.51
N ILE A 190 -13.20 -14.80 -0.09
CA ILE A 190 -13.05 -14.78 -1.55
C ILE A 190 -13.60 -16.08 -2.14
N ARG A 191 -13.34 -17.22 -1.49
CA ARG A 191 -13.94 -18.50 -1.87
C ARG A 191 -15.46 -18.47 -1.86
N ARG A 192 -16.08 -17.84 -0.85
CA ARG A 192 -17.54 -17.68 -0.78
C ARG A 192 -18.06 -16.67 -1.81
N MET A 193 -17.39 -15.55 -2.02
CA MET A 193 -17.75 -14.57 -3.05
C MET A 193 -17.74 -15.20 -4.44
N ILE A 194 -16.68 -15.93 -4.79
CA ILE A 194 -16.59 -16.68 -6.05
C ILE A 194 -17.71 -17.72 -6.17
N ALA A 195 -18.08 -18.38 -5.07
CA ALA A 195 -19.17 -19.37 -5.07
C ALA A 195 -20.56 -18.72 -5.18
N CYS A 196 -20.78 -17.56 -4.55
CA CYS A 196 -22.05 -16.83 -4.55
C CYS A 196 -22.29 -16.05 -5.85
N GLU A 197 -21.24 -15.55 -6.52
CA GLU A 197 -21.40 -14.80 -7.78
C GLU A 197 -21.83 -15.66 -8.97
N CYS A 198 -22.05 -16.98 -8.79
CA CYS A 198 -22.58 -17.95 -9.77
C CYS A 198 -21.93 -17.98 -11.17
N ARG A 199 -20.91 -17.16 -11.45
CA ARG A 199 -20.27 -17.02 -12.75
C ARG A 199 -18.76 -16.79 -12.60
N PRO A 200 -17.92 -17.84 -12.73
CA PRO A 200 -16.47 -17.71 -12.66
C PRO A 200 -15.86 -16.66 -13.63
N GLN A 201 -16.56 -16.36 -14.72
CA GLN A 201 -16.17 -15.39 -15.73
C GLN A 201 -16.21 -13.94 -15.20
N ALA A 202 -17.16 -13.61 -14.32
CA ALA A 202 -17.30 -12.27 -13.74
C ALA A 202 -16.11 -11.94 -12.82
N VAL A 203 -15.64 -12.94 -12.08
CA VAL A 203 -14.44 -12.84 -11.23
C VAL A 203 -13.20 -12.54 -12.07
N ILE A 204 -13.03 -13.25 -13.20
CA ILE A 204 -11.89 -13.04 -14.10
C ILE A 204 -11.92 -11.62 -14.70
N LEU A 205 -13.08 -11.18 -15.21
CA LEU A 205 -13.23 -9.83 -15.77
C LEU A 205 -12.91 -8.75 -14.72
N THR A 206 -13.37 -8.94 -13.49
CA THR A 206 -13.18 -7.94 -12.45
C THR A 206 -11.74 -7.88 -11.94
N VAL A 207 -11.08 -9.03 -11.79
CA VAL A 207 -9.66 -9.10 -11.40
C VAL A 207 -8.76 -8.53 -12.51
N ALA A 208 -9.17 -8.61 -13.79
CA ALA A 208 -8.42 -8.03 -14.91
C ALA A 208 -8.44 -6.49 -14.94
N MET A 209 -9.48 -5.84 -14.41
CA MET A 209 -9.67 -4.39 -14.53
C MET A 209 -8.48 -3.55 -14.04
N PRO A 210 -7.92 -3.76 -12.82
CA PRO A 210 -6.79 -2.96 -12.36
C PRO A 210 -5.55 -3.11 -13.26
N MET A 211 -5.31 -4.32 -13.77
CA MET A 211 -4.20 -4.57 -14.71
C MET A 211 -4.46 -3.86 -16.04
N LEU A 212 -5.68 -3.94 -16.58
CA LEU A 212 -6.06 -3.24 -17.82
C LEU A 212 -6.02 -1.72 -17.72
N ILE A 213 -6.06 -1.15 -16.51
CA ILE A 213 -5.84 0.29 -16.30
C ILE A 213 -4.35 0.59 -16.21
N ILE A 214 -3.62 -0.17 -15.38
CA ILE A 214 -2.19 0.10 -15.10
C ILE A 214 -1.30 -0.11 -16.34
N LEU A 215 -1.51 -1.17 -17.12
CA LEU A 215 -0.67 -1.48 -18.29
C LEU A 215 -0.71 -0.41 -19.38
N PRO A 216 -1.90 0.02 -19.88
CA PRO A 216 -1.96 1.12 -20.83
C PRO A 216 -1.40 2.42 -20.24
N SER A 217 -1.64 2.74 -18.96
CA SER A 217 -1.04 3.92 -18.33
C SER A 217 0.49 3.87 -18.33
N LEU A 218 1.09 2.70 -18.08
CA LEU A 218 2.54 2.49 -18.12
C LEU A 218 3.15 2.57 -19.54
N ILE A 219 2.33 2.47 -20.59
CA ILE A 219 2.75 2.62 -21.98
C ILE A 219 2.54 4.06 -22.46
N LEU A 220 1.33 4.58 -22.26
CA LEU A 220 0.90 5.87 -22.81
C LEU A 220 1.52 7.05 -22.08
N VAL A 221 1.55 7.03 -20.74
CA VAL A 221 2.03 8.18 -19.96
C VAL A 221 3.50 8.50 -20.26
N PRO A 222 4.44 7.53 -20.27
CA PRO A 222 5.83 7.81 -20.65
C PRO A 222 5.96 8.32 -22.08
N SER A 223 5.16 7.81 -23.02
CA SER A 223 5.21 8.24 -24.42
C SER A 223 4.72 9.67 -24.66
N TYR A 224 3.73 10.13 -23.88
CA TYR A 224 3.18 11.49 -24.03
C TYR A 224 3.89 12.51 -23.13
N CYS A 225 4.49 12.08 -22.03
CA CYS A 225 5.15 12.96 -21.08
C CYS A 225 6.67 13.11 -21.32
N THR A 226 7.14 12.94 -22.56
CA THR A 226 8.54 13.20 -22.91
C THR A 226 8.82 14.71 -22.97
N THR A 227 10.05 15.12 -22.66
CA THR A 227 10.44 16.54 -22.64
C THR A 227 10.19 17.25 -23.97
N ALA A 228 10.46 16.58 -25.10
CA ALA A 228 10.20 17.14 -26.43
C ALA A 228 8.70 17.31 -26.74
N SER A 229 7.85 16.37 -26.30
CA SER A 229 6.40 16.48 -26.50
C SER A 229 5.74 17.48 -25.56
N LEU A 230 6.32 17.73 -24.37
CA LEU A 230 5.76 18.70 -23.42
C LEU A 230 5.87 20.14 -23.90
N GLU A 231 6.94 20.51 -24.63
CA GLU A 231 7.16 21.86 -25.15
C GLU A 231 6.15 22.26 -26.24
N GLU A 232 5.65 21.29 -27.01
CA GLU A 232 4.65 21.50 -28.06
C GLU A 232 3.20 21.19 -27.61
N SER A 233 3.01 20.62 -26.41
CA SER A 233 1.70 20.12 -25.95
C SER A 233 0.79 21.20 -25.33
N SER A 234 -0.52 20.91 -25.31
CA SER A 234 -1.51 21.75 -24.66
C SER A 234 -1.27 21.88 -23.14
N SER A 235 -1.71 22.99 -22.55
CA SER A 235 -1.58 23.25 -21.10
C SER A 235 -2.10 22.10 -20.22
N LEU A 236 -3.11 21.36 -20.71
CA LEU A 236 -3.70 20.23 -20.00
C LEU A 236 -2.77 19.00 -19.93
N ILE A 237 -2.00 18.70 -20.99
CA ILE A 237 -1.03 17.59 -20.99
C ILE A 237 0.12 17.92 -20.03
N LYS A 238 0.59 19.18 -20.04
CA LYS A 238 1.61 19.65 -19.10
C LYS A 238 1.17 19.51 -17.64
N VAL A 239 -0.04 19.99 -17.31
CA VAL A 239 -0.63 19.82 -15.96
C VAL A 239 -0.77 18.34 -15.59
N MET A 240 -1.21 17.49 -16.52
CA MET A 240 -1.31 16.04 -16.28
C MET A 240 0.06 15.37 -16.07
N CYS A 241 1.10 15.77 -16.79
CA CYS A 241 2.41 15.14 -16.68
C CYS A 241 3.23 15.66 -15.49
N GLU A 242 3.06 16.92 -15.10
CA GLU A 242 3.90 17.56 -14.07
C GLU A 242 3.19 17.70 -12.71
N GLU A 243 1.90 18.02 -12.70
CA GLU A 243 1.16 18.35 -11.46
C GLU A 243 0.30 17.18 -10.94
N SER A 244 -0.03 16.20 -11.79
CA SER A 244 -0.77 15.00 -11.39
C SER A 244 0.13 13.85 -10.91
N TYR A 245 -0.46 12.87 -10.22
CA TYR A 245 0.22 11.62 -9.83
C TYR A 245 0.72 10.80 -11.01
N MET A 246 0.26 11.08 -12.23
CA MET A 246 0.82 10.50 -13.45
C MET A 246 2.30 10.83 -13.62
N LYS A 247 2.81 11.90 -12.98
CA LYS A 247 4.26 12.17 -12.90
C LYS A 247 5.06 10.97 -12.39
N LEU A 248 4.48 10.16 -11.48
CA LEU A 248 5.14 8.95 -10.95
C LEU A 248 5.34 7.87 -12.01
N LEU A 249 4.59 7.92 -13.11
CA LEU A 249 4.73 7.01 -14.24
C LEU A 249 5.72 7.54 -15.30
N THR A 250 6.20 8.78 -15.15
CA THR A 250 7.18 9.39 -16.09
C THR A 250 8.61 8.99 -15.75
N ASP A 251 9.52 9.29 -16.67
CA ASP A 251 10.95 8.99 -16.52
C ASP A 251 11.62 9.78 -15.37
N LYS A 252 10.93 10.78 -14.78
CA LYS A 252 11.38 11.47 -13.55
C LYS A 252 11.43 10.51 -12.34
N HIS A 253 10.66 9.41 -12.35
CA HIS A 253 10.60 8.44 -11.26
C HIS A 253 10.84 6.98 -11.74
N PRO A 254 12.05 6.68 -12.25
CA PRO A 254 12.33 5.42 -12.95
C PRO A 254 12.23 4.19 -12.05
N VAL A 255 12.57 4.31 -10.76
CA VAL A 255 12.51 3.21 -9.79
C VAL A 255 11.06 2.79 -9.53
N PHE A 256 10.16 3.75 -9.32
CA PHE A 256 8.75 3.47 -9.09
C PHE A 256 8.10 2.86 -10.33
N GLN A 257 8.35 3.45 -11.51
CA GLN A 257 7.84 2.95 -12.78
C GLN A 257 8.29 1.50 -13.05
N ARG A 258 9.57 1.19 -12.82
CA ARG A 258 10.12 -0.17 -12.93
C ARG A 258 9.47 -1.13 -11.93
N ALA A 259 9.40 -0.76 -10.65
CA ALA A 259 8.78 -1.58 -9.61
C ALA A 259 7.30 -1.86 -9.90
N LEU A 260 6.57 -0.88 -10.44
CA LEU A 260 5.17 -1.03 -10.86
C LEU A 260 5.05 -1.99 -12.04
N ARG A 261 5.88 -1.85 -13.08
CA ARG A 261 5.92 -2.81 -14.21
C ARG A 261 6.18 -4.24 -13.75
N ILE A 262 7.16 -4.44 -12.88
CA ILE A 262 7.49 -5.76 -12.33
C ILE A 262 6.33 -6.32 -11.50
N SER A 263 5.75 -5.49 -10.62
CA SER A 263 4.59 -5.90 -9.80
C SER A 263 3.40 -6.28 -10.67
N THR A 264 3.12 -5.51 -11.73
CA THR A 264 2.07 -5.81 -12.70
C THR A 264 2.37 -7.09 -13.48
N ALA A 265 3.63 -7.35 -13.87
CA ALA A 265 4.01 -8.61 -14.52
C ALA A 265 3.78 -9.83 -13.61
N ILE A 266 4.15 -9.75 -12.32
CA ILE A 266 3.86 -10.80 -11.34
C ILE A 266 2.34 -11.00 -11.20
N ALA A 267 1.58 -9.91 -11.09
CA ALA A 267 0.12 -9.96 -11.02
C ALA A 267 -0.51 -10.63 -12.25
N ILE A 268 0.03 -10.40 -13.45
CA ILE A 268 -0.42 -11.06 -14.69
C ILE A 268 -0.12 -12.54 -14.68
N CYS A 269 1.07 -12.97 -14.24
CA CYS A 269 1.36 -14.40 -14.10
C CYS A 269 0.35 -15.09 -13.17
N GLN A 270 -0.06 -14.40 -12.10
CA GLN A 270 -1.08 -14.88 -11.18
C GLN A 270 -2.49 -14.84 -11.76
N PHE A 271 -2.79 -13.85 -12.62
CA PHE A 271 -4.03 -13.79 -13.39
C PHE A 271 -4.14 -14.93 -14.42
N ILE A 272 -3.03 -15.28 -15.09
CA ILE A 272 -2.96 -16.44 -15.98
C ILE A 272 -3.24 -17.72 -15.19
N GLN A 273 -2.63 -17.86 -14.01
CA GLN A 273 -2.90 -18.98 -13.11
C GLN A 273 -4.37 -19.04 -12.69
N LEU A 274 -4.97 -17.91 -12.31
CA LEU A 274 -6.40 -17.79 -12.02
C LEU A 274 -7.26 -18.29 -13.18
N CYS A 275 -6.97 -17.83 -14.41
CA CYS A 275 -7.71 -18.26 -15.60
C CYS A 275 -7.60 -19.76 -15.85
N LEU A 276 -6.41 -20.36 -15.70
CA LEU A 276 -6.19 -21.79 -15.93
C LEU A 276 -6.90 -22.68 -14.91
N GLU A 277 -7.04 -22.21 -13.68
CA GLU A 277 -7.66 -22.98 -12.60
C GLU A 277 -9.19 -22.79 -12.53
N ILE A 278 -9.69 -21.60 -12.84
CA ILE A 278 -11.12 -21.29 -12.80
C ILE A 278 -11.84 -21.68 -14.11
N LEU A 279 -11.23 -21.46 -15.28
CA LEU A 279 -11.85 -21.82 -16.55
C LEU A 279 -11.78 -23.34 -16.79
N PRO A 280 -12.78 -23.90 -17.48
CA PRO A 280 -12.71 -25.30 -17.90
C PRO A 280 -11.49 -25.51 -18.81
N LYS A 281 -11.08 -26.78 -18.93
CA LYS A 281 -10.00 -27.16 -19.85
C LYS A 281 -10.27 -26.59 -21.25
N TRP A 282 -9.24 -26.12 -21.95
CA TRP A 282 -9.40 -25.43 -23.24
C TRP A 282 -10.12 -26.31 -24.26
N ARG A 283 -9.98 -27.64 -24.15
CA ARG A 283 -10.74 -28.60 -24.95
C ARG A 283 -12.25 -28.40 -24.85
N THR A 284 -12.76 -28.16 -23.65
CA THR A 284 -14.19 -27.95 -23.38
C THR A 284 -14.58 -26.50 -23.65
N ALA A 285 -13.72 -25.54 -23.26
CA ALA A 285 -13.95 -24.11 -23.50
C ALA A 285 -14.13 -23.79 -24.99
N LEU A 286 -13.31 -24.42 -25.85
CA LEU A 286 -13.28 -24.17 -27.29
C LEU A 286 -14.18 -25.13 -28.09
N ALA A 287 -14.86 -26.09 -27.44
CA ALA A 287 -15.64 -27.14 -28.13
C ALA A 287 -16.84 -26.60 -28.94
N GLY A 288 -17.37 -25.43 -28.55
CA GLY A 288 -18.54 -24.79 -29.18
C GLY A 288 -18.21 -23.64 -30.13
N LEU A 289 -16.93 -23.36 -30.40
CA LEU A 289 -16.55 -22.23 -31.25
C LEU A 289 -16.69 -22.53 -32.75
N SER A 290 -17.01 -21.48 -33.52
CA SER A 290 -16.95 -21.52 -34.98
C SER A 290 -15.51 -21.83 -35.44
N THR A 291 -15.38 -22.39 -36.63
CA THR A 291 -14.06 -22.72 -37.21
C THR A 291 -13.19 -21.47 -37.33
N GLU A 292 -13.77 -20.34 -37.72
CA GLU A 292 -13.09 -19.05 -37.87
C GLU A 292 -12.58 -18.51 -36.52
N SER A 293 -13.43 -18.44 -35.50
CA SER A 293 -13.03 -17.96 -34.17
C SER A 293 -11.96 -18.87 -33.54
N THR A 294 -12.01 -20.17 -33.81
CA THR A 294 -10.99 -21.12 -33.34
C THR A 294 -9.63 -20.84 -34.00
N PHE A 295 -9.60 -20.57 -35.30
CA PHE A 295 -8.35 -20.23 -35.99
C PHE A 295 -7.80 -18.88 -35.55
N LEU A 296 -8.65 -17.87 -35.37
CA LEU A 296 -8.26 -16.55 -34.87
C LEU A 296 -7.67 -16.64 -33.46
N LEU A 297 -8.38 -17.24 -32.50
CA LEU A 297 -7.90 -17.38 -31.11
C LEU A 297 -6.64 -18.25 -31.02
N GLY A 298 -6.60 -19.36 -31.75
CA GLY A 298 -5.40 -20.19 -31.80
C GLY A 298 -4.21 -19.48 -32.43
N GLY A 299 -4.46 -18.67 -33.46
CA GLY A 299 -3.42 -18.00 -34.25
C GLY A 299 -2.81 -16.89 -33.45
N TRP A 300 -3.67 -16.14 -32.76
CA TRP A 300 -3.27 -15.18 -31.75
C TRP A 300 -2.39 -15.85 -30.67
N LEU A 301 -2.82 -16.97 -30.08
CA LEU A 301 -2.02 -17.67 -29.07
C LEU A 301 -0.65 -18.10 -29.62
N MET A 302 -0.60 -18.71 -30.81
CA MET A 302 0.68 -19.15 -31.39
C MET A 302 1.62 -17.97 -31.68
N GLY A 303 1.10 -16.88 -32.25
CA GLY A 303 1.87 -15.66 -32.48
C GLY A 303 2.43 -15.09 -31.17
N MET A 304 1.59 -14.98 -30.14
CA MET A 304 2.00 -14.45 -28.83
C MET A 304 3.04 -15.32 -28.13
N ASN A 305 2.96 -16.65 -28.25
CA ASN A 305 3.97 -17.55 -27.68
C ASN A 305 5.28 -17.51 -28.45
N PHE A 306 5.25 -17.42 -29.77
CA PHE A 306 6.46 -17.26 -30.57
C PHE A 306 7.18 -15.96 -30.22
N VAL A 307 6.43 -14.84 -30.24
CA VAL A 307 6.95 -13.52 -29.88
C VAL A 307 7.38 -13.47 -28.42
N GLY A 308 6.63 -14.09 -27.51
CA GLY A 308 6.96 -14.18 -26.08
C GLY A 308 8.20 -15.03 -25.81
N GLY A 309 8.41 -16.10 -26.59
CA GLY A 309 9.63 -16.92 -26.52
C GLY A 309 10.86 -16.14 -26.97
N LEU A 310 10.77 -15.41 -28.09
CA LEU A 310 11.82 -14.49 -28.54
C LEU A 310 12.11 -13.42 -27.48
N TRP A 311 11.07 -12.85 -26.90
CA TRP A 311 11.18 -11.88 -25.82
C TRP A 311 11.85 -12.49 -24.57
N GLY A 312 11.49 -13.71 -24.18
CA GLY A 312 12.09 -14.38 -23.02
C GLY A 312 13.58 -14.68 -23.21
N ILE A 313 13.98 -15.14 -24.40
CA ILE A 313 15.39 -15.39 -24.74
C ILE A 313 16.19 -14.09 -24.65
N GLU A 314 15.67 -13.02 -25.25
CA GLU A 314 16.32 -11.72 -25.25
C GLU A 314 16.33 -11.07 -23.85
N TRP A 315 15.31 -11.30 -23.02
CA TRP A 315 15.29 -10.85 -21.62
C TRP A 315 16.44 -11.45 -20.80
N VAL A 316 16.76 -12.73 -21.02
CA VAL A 316 17.92 -13.39 -20.42
C VAL A 316 19.22 -12.88 -21.05
N ALA A 317 19.27 -12.75 -22.38
CA ALA A 317 20.45 -12.30 -23.10
C ALA A 317 20.90 -10.90 -22.67
N ARG A 318 19.96 -9.94 -22.58
CA ARG A 318 20.21 -8.57 -22.12
C ARG A 318 20.73 -8.48 -20.68
N HIS A 319 20.36 -9.42 -19.82
CA HIS A 319 20.89 -9.45 -18.45
C HIS A 319 22.41 -9.65 -18.43
N PHE A 320 22.94 -10.38 -19.39
CA PHE A 320 24.38 -10.62 -19.56
C PHE A 320 25.03 -9.76 -20.65
N GLY A 321 24.30 -8.80 -21.24
CA GLY A 321 24.79 -7.96 -22.33
C GLY A 321 25.03 -8.70 -23.65
N LEU A 322 24.38 -9.86 -23.85
CA LEU A 322 24.52 -10.67 -25.06
C LEU A 322 23.49 -10.24 -26.12
N LYS A 323 23.92 -10.12 -27.38
CA LYS A 323 23.04 -9.85 -28.53
C LYS A 323 22.73 -11.16 -29.27
N ILE A 324 21.52 -11.70 -29.07
CA ILE A 324 21.14 -13.03 -29.60
C ILE A 324 20.04 -12.92 -30.66
N THR A 325 19.10 -11.99 -30.49
CA THR A 325 17.91 -11.88 -31.34
C THR A 325 17.86 -10.54 -32.09
N PRO A 326 17.06 -10.41 -33.17
CA PRO A 326 16.82 -9.11 -33.82
C PRO A 326 16.16 -8.07 -32.90
N LEU A 327 15.65 -8.47 -31.73
CA LEU A 327 15.14 -7.55 -30.70
C LEU A 327 16.27 -6.86 -29.91
N SER A 328 17.53 -7.27 -30.11
CA SER A 328 18.69 -6.67 -29.44
C SER A 328 19.02 -5.25 -29.90
N ASP A 329 18.57 -4.87 -31.09
CA ASP A 329 18.73 -3.51 -31.63
C ASP A 329 17.67 -2.51 -31.11
N LEU A 330 16.62 -3.00 -30.43
CA LEU A 330 15.61 -2.12 -29.83
C LEU A 330 16.22 -1.32 -28.67
N THR A 331 15.89 -0.02 -28.61
CA THR A 331 16.20 0.80 -27.43
C THR A 331 15.58 0.21 -26.16
N ASN A 332 16.11 0.54 -24.97
CA ASN A 332 15.55 0.07 -23.69
C ASN A 332 14.06 0.41 -23.57
N PHE A 333 13.67 1.60 -24.01
CA PHE A 333 12.28 2.04 -24.02
C PHE A 333 11.39 1.21 -24.95
N GLN A 334 11.80 1.00 -26.21
CA GLN A 334 11.04 0.20 -27.17
C GLN A 334 10.91 -1.26 -26.73
N TRP A 335 11.98 -1.82 -26.17
CA TRP A 335 11.99 -3.17 -25.61
C TRP A 335 10.98 -3.33 -24.46
N GLU A 336 10.92 -2.35 -23.58
CA GLU A 336 9.98 -2.34 -22.45
C GLU A 336 8.53 -2.20 -22.91
N ILE A 337 8.24 -1.28 -23.85
CA ILE A 337 6.91 -1.15 -24.46
C ILE A 337 6.48 -2.44 -25.12
N PHE A 338 7.39 -3.07 -25.88
CA PHE A 338 7.11 -4.33 -26.55
C PHE A 338 6.73 -5.44 -25.57
N GLY A 339 7.46 -5.57 -24.45
CA GLY A 339 7.12 -6.51 -23.39
C GLY A 339 5.75 -6.22 -22.76
N MET A 340 5.43 -4.94 -22.52
CA MET A 340 4.13 -4.55 -21.95
C MET A 340 2.96 -4.78 -22.91
N LEU A 341 3.13 -4.49 -24.21
CA LEU A 341 2.14 -4.81 -25.25
C LEU A 341 1.90 -6.31 -25.36
N LEU A 342 2.96 -7.12 -25.21
CA LEU A 342 2.84 -8.56 -25.16
C LEU A 342 1.99 -9.02 -23.96
N LEU A 343 2.20 -8.42 -22.79
CA LEU A 343 1.39 -8.72 -21.61
C LEU A 343 -0.08 -8.29 -21.79
N VAL A 344 -0.35 -7.13 -22.41
CA VAL A 344 -1.72 -6.71 -22.77
C VAL A 344 -2.37 -7.72 -23.72
N GLY A 345 -1.65 -8.15 -24.75
CA GLY A 345 -2.15 -9.16 -25.68
C GLY A 345 -2.51 -10.49 -24.98
N TRP A 346 -1.74 -10.89 -23.98
CA TRP A 346 -2.06 -12.07 -23.16
C TRP A 346 -3.34 -11.89 -22.34
N ILE A 347 -3.51 -10.75 -21.68
CA ILE A 347 -4.75 -10.47 -20.91
C ILE A 347 -5.95 -10.48 -21.84
N LEU A 348 -5.89 -9.77 -22.96
CA LEU A 348 -6.99 -9.68 -23.92
C LEU A 348 -7.36 -11.05 -24.50
N TRP A 349 -6.37 -11.91 -24.75
CA TRP A 349 -6.61 -13.27 -25.19
C TRP A 349 -7.37 -14.11 -24.15
N PHE A 350 -6.94 -14.05 -22.88
CA PHE A 350 -7.65 -14.75 -21.79
C PHE A 350 -9.06 -14.21 -21.59
N LEU A 351 -9.25 -12.89 -21.67
CA LEU A 351 -10.57 -12.26 -21.61
C LEU A 351 -11.46 -12.67 -22.78
N ALA A 352 -10.93 -12.76 -23.99
CA ALA A 352 -11.66 -13.24 -25.16
C ALA A 352 -12.14 -14.69 -24.94
N ILE A 353 -11.28 -15.57 -24.41
CA ILE A 353 -11.70 -16.93 -24.05
C ILE A 353 -12.77 -16.92 -22.97
N THR A 354 -12.60 -16.11 -21.92
CA THR A 354 -13.60 -15.97 -20.86
C THR A 354 -14.96 -15.56 -21.45
N CYS A 355 -14.98 -14.58 -22.35
CA CYS A 355 -16.19 -14.15 -23.07
C CYS A 355 -16.86 -15.29 -23.86
N HIS A 356 -16.07 -16.16 -24.47
CA HIS A 356 -16.59 -17.32 -25.20
C HIS A 356 -17.04 -18.49 -24.31
N THR A 357 -16.64 -18.51 -23.04
CA THR A 357 -17.07 -19.55 -22.08
C THR A 357 -18.37 -19.25 -21.35
N PHE A 358 -18.92 -18.03 -21.44
CA PHE A 358 -20.22 -17.68 -20.85
C PHE A 358 -21.38 -18.62 -21.23
N PRO A 359 -21.57 -19.04 -22.49
CA PRO A 359 -22.69 -19.90 -22.85
C PRO A 359 -22.54 -21.36 -22.37
N ASN A 360 -21.31 -21.80 -22.07
CA ASN A 360 -21.00 -23.22 -21.81
C ASN A 360 -20.78 -23.55 -20.33
N VAL A 361 -20.64 -22.55 -19.45
CA VAL A 361 -20.34 -22.74 -18.03
C VAL A 361 -21.28 -21.87 -17.21
N SER A 362 -22.39 -22.46 -16.77
CA SER A 362 -23.41 -21.82 -15.93
C SER A 362 -23.30 -22.20 -14.45
N GLU A 363 -22.61 -23.29 -14.11
CA GLU A 363 -22.52 -23.79 -12.73
C GLU A 363 -21.06 -23.82 -12.27
N CYS A 364 -20.82 -23.21 -11.10
CA CYS A 364 -19.56 -23.25 -10.42
C CYS A 364 -19.47 -24.59 -9.68
N ASP A 365 -18.52 -25.45 -10.05
CA ASP A 365 -18.28 -26.72 -9.35
C ASP A 365 -17.70 -26.36 -7.96
N SER A 366 -18.60 -26.18 -6.99
CA SER A 366 -18.38 -25.51 -5.69
C SER A 366 -17.52 -26.29 -4.70
N ASN A 367 -16.58 -27.10 -5.21
CA ASN A 367 -15.75 -27.95 -4.39
C ASN A 367 -14.73 -27.09 -3.60
N LYS A 368 -15.15 -26.66 -2.39
CA LYS A 368 -14.40 -25.79 -1.47
C LYS A 368 -12.95 -26.25 -1.22
N LYS A 369 -12.68 -27.56 -1.36
CA LYS A 369 -11.35 -28.17 -1.23
C LYS A 369 -10.44 -27.87 -2.44
N ALA A 370 -10.99 -27.88 -3.66
CA ALA A 370 -10.26 -27.51 -4.88
C ALA A 370 -9.87 -26.02 -4.83
N LEU A 371 -10.80 -25.16 -4.39
CA LEU A 371 -10.58 -23.72 -4.24
C LEU A 371 -9.56 -23.37 -3.14
N SER A 372 -9.44 -24.20 -2.09
CA SER A 372 -8.39 -24.02 -1.07
C SER A 372 -6.99 -24.24 -1.63
N GLY A 373 -6.80 -25.31 -2.42
CA GLY A 373 -5.50 -25.62 -3.01
C GLY A 373 -5.05 -24.56 -4.02
N PHE A 374 -5.99 -23.94 -4.73
CA PHE A 374 -5.74 -22.81 -5.63
C PHE A 374 -5.05 -21.64 -4.93
N PHE A 375 -5.59 -21.19 -3.80
CA PHE A 375 -5.03 -20.05 -3.07
C PHE A 375 -3.65 -20.33 -2.44
N GLU A 376 -3.35 -21.59 -2.09
CA GLU A 376 -1.99 -21.97 -1.69
C GLU A 376 -0.99 -21.77 -2.83
N ARG A 377 -1.37 -22.15 -4.05
CA ARG A 377 -0.53 -22.00 -5.23
C ARG A 377 -0.39 -20.54 -5.69
N ILE A 378 -1.42 -19.71 -5.52
CA ILE A 378 -1.29 -18.26 -5.78
C ILE A 378 -0.26 -17.63 -4.85
N LYS A 379 -0.30 -17.96 -3.55
CA LYS A 379 0.70 -17.49 -2.59
C LYS A 379 2.10 -17.95 -2.99
N TYR A 380 2.24 -19.18 -3.51
CA TYR A 380 3.52 -19.65 -4.03
C TYR A 380 4.04 -18.79 -5.18
N THR A 381 3.22 -18.54 -6.21
CA THR A 381 3.60 -17.68 -7.35
C THR A 381 3.94 -16.26 -6.91
N PHE A 382 3.27 -15.74 -5.87
CA PHE A 382 3.58 -14.44 -5.26
C PHE A 382 5.03 -14.40 -4.74
N VAL A 383 5.38 -15.35 -3.86
CA VAL A 383 6.69 -15.40 -3.20
C VAL A 383 7.80 -15.69 -4.20
N ILE A 384 7.60 -16.65 -5.10
CA ILE A 384 8.60 -17.02 -6.11
C ILE A 384 8.81 -15.89 -7.11
N GLY A 385 7.74 -15.23 -7.57
CA GLY A 385 7.86 -14.08 -8.48
C GLY A 385 8.73 -12.97 -7.88
N GLN A 386 8.49 -12.60 -6.62
CA GLN A 386 9.31 -11.63 -5.90
C GLN A 386 10.75 -12.12 -5.69
N SER A 387 10.93 -13.39 -5.35
CA SER A 387 12.26 -14.00 -5.14
C SER A 387 13.10 -13.96 -6.41
N VAL A 388 12.52 -14.31 -7.57
CA VAL A 388 13.22 -14.26 -8.87
C VAL A 388 13.67 -12.84 -9.20
N VAL A 389 12.79 -11.86 -9.01
CA VAL A 389 13.10 -10.44 -9.24
C VAL A 389 14.21 -9.98 -8.30
N PHE A 390 14.10 -10.29 -7.01
CA PHE A 390 15.07 -9.89 -6.00
C PHE A 390 16.45 -10.50 -6.26
N VAL A 391 16.53 -11.81 -6.52
CA VAL A 391 17.80 -12.47 -6.85
C VAL A 391 18.41 -11.87 -8.11
N ARG A 392 17.61 -11.62 -9.16
CA ARG A 392 18.09 -10.95 -10.38
C ARG A 392 18.64 -9.55 -10.09
N ALA A 393 17.95 -8.75 -9.28
CA ALA A 393 18.41 -7.42 -8.92
C ALA A 393 19.70 -7.46 -8.08
N CYS A 394 19.84 -8.43 -7.17
CA CYS A 394 21.06 -8.64 -6.40
C CYS A 394 22.27 -9.03 -7.27
N VAL A 395 22.05 -9.87 -8.28
CA VAL A 395 23.10 -10.33 -9.21
C VAL A 395 23.40 -9.30 -10.31
N HIS A 396 22.52 -8.31 -10.51
CA HIS A 396 22.69 -7.31 -11.55
C HIS A 396 23.91 -6.41 -11.29
N PRO A 397 24.80 -6.22 -12.27
CA PRO A 397 26.11 -5.58 -12.08
C PRO A 397 26.02 -4.12 -11.56
N ASN A 398 24.93 -3.42 -11.88
CA ASN A 398 24.77 -1.99 -11.57
C ASN A 398 23.80 -1.69 -10.41
N MET A 399 23.12 -2.70 -9.83
CA MET A 399 22.12 -2.48 -8.77
C MET A 399 22.65 -2.87 -7.39
N GLY A 400 23.19 -4.08 -7.28
CA GLY A 400 23.60 -4.65 -6.00
C GLY A 400 22.45 -4.88 -5.01
N PHE A 401 22.80 -5.32 -3.81
CA PHE A 401 21.84 -5.74 -2.78
C PHE A 401 20.96 -4.60 -2.24
N VAL A 402 21.54 -3.42 -1.97
CA VAL A 402 20.81 -2.29 -1.36
C VAL A 402 19.70 -1.79 -2.28
N HIS A 403 19.98 -1.64 -3.57
CA HIS A 403 18.97 -1.22 -4.54
C HIS A 403 17.90 -2.31 -4.73
N ALA A 404 18.30 -3.58 -4.75
CA ALA A 404 17.37 -4.71 -4.81
C ALA A 404 16.42 -4.75 -3.60
N GLN A 405 16.91 -4.44 -2.39
CA GLN A 405 16.09 -4.36 -1.18
C GLN A 405 15.09 -3.19 -1.24
N LEU A 406 15.51 -2.04 -1.77
CA LEU A 406 14.63 -0.89 -1.95
C LEU A 406 13.54 -1.18 -3.00
N GLU A 407 13.88 -1.76 -4.14
CA GLU A 407 12.90 -2.18 -5.15
C GLU A 407 11.95 -3.25 -4.58
N LEU A 408 12.45 -4.23 -3.82
CA LEU A 408 11.61 -5.23 -3.16
C LEU A 408 10.64 -4.60 -2.17
N THR A 409 11.05 -3.58 -1.43
CA THR A 409 10.17 -2.85 -0.49
C THR A 409 9.03 -2.15 -1.24
N ILE A 410 9.32 -1.54 -2.40
CA ILE A 410 8.29 -0.91 -3.25
C ILE A 410 7.36 -1.97 -3.83
N ILE A 411 7.90 -3.09 -4.33
CA ILE A 411 7.09 -4.22 -4.85
C ILE A 411 6.20 -4.81 -3.75
N ASN A 412 6.70 -4.92 -2.52
CA ASN A 412 5.94 -5.37 -1.35
C ASN A 412 4.81 -4.43 -0.96
N LEU A 413 4.83 -3.17 -1.41
CA LEU A 413 3.70 -2.26 -1.28
C LEU A 413 2.74 -2.39 -2.49
N LEU A 414 3.29 -2.37 -3.71
CA LEU A 414 2.50 -2.33 -4.94
C LEU A 414 1.71 -3.60 -5.20
N LEU A 415 2.30 -4.78 -4.96
CA LEU A 415 1.64 -6.06 -5.27
C LEU A 415 0.43 -6.33 -4.34
N PRO A 416 0.52 -6.14 -3.01
CA PRO A 416 -0.66 -6.09 -2.14
C PRO A 416 -1.67 -5.03 -2.57
N SER A 417 -1.21 -3.86 -3.01
CA SER A 417 -2.11 -2.80 -3.46
C SER A 417 -2.95 -3.21 -4.67
N ILE A 418 -2.36 -3.90 -5.64
CA ILE A 418 -3.10 -4.46 -6.78
C ILE A 418 -4.18 -5.43 -6.28
N TYR A 419 -3.88 -6.29 -5.31
CA TYR A 419 -4.87 -7.24 -4.76
C TYR A 419 -6.00 -6.56 -4.02
N VAL A 420 -5.68 -5.56 -3.22
CA VAL A 420 -6.66 -4.77 -2.48
C VAL A 420 -7.58 -4.05 -3.45
N VAL A 421 -7.02 -3.44 -4.51
CA VAL A 421 -7.81 -2.78 -5.55
C VAL A 421 -8.66 -3.80 -6.30
N SER A 422 -8.13 -4.97 -6.68
CA SER A 422 -8.94 -6.04 -7.30
C SER A 422 -10.10 -6.48 -6.40
N LEU A 423 -9.88 -6.61 -5.09
CA LEU A 423 -10.94 -6.95 -4.13
C LEU A 423 -11.97 -5.82 -3.98
N ILE A 424 -11.53 -4.56 -3.96
CA ILE A 424 -12.42 -3.41 -3.94
C ILE A 424 -13.25 -3.37 -5.22
N CYS A 425 -12.63 -3.56 -6.39
CA CYS A 425 -13.33 -3.64 -7.67
C CYS A 425 -14.35 -4.79 -7.68
N LEU A 426 -13.99 -5.98 -7.19
CA LEU A 426 -14.91 -7.11 -7.06
C LEU A 426 -16.11 -6.75 -6.20
N ARG A 427 -15.85 -6.12 -5.05
CA ARG A 427 -16.91 -5.63 -4.17
C ARG A 427 -17.77 -4.56 -4.84
N MET A 428 -17.17 -3.61 -5.55
CA MET A 428 -17.94 -2.57 -6.25
C MET A 428 -18.82 -3.18 -7.34
N VAL A 429 -18.29 -4.09 -8.17
CA VAL A 429 -19.05 -4.80 -9.21
C VAL A 429 -20.19 -5.60 -8.62
N SER A 430 -19.98 -6.27 -7.48
CA SER A 430 -21.03 -7.02 -6.79
C SER A 430 -22.16 -6.14 -6.21
N LEU A 431 -21.87 -4.86 -5.95
CA LEU A 431 -22.81 -3.88 -5.40
C LEU A 431 -23.38 -2.93 -6.46
N LEU A 432 -22.79 -2.92 -7.67
CA LEU A 432 -23.16 -2.02 -8.74
C LEU A 432 -24.56 -2.34 -9.24
N SER A 433 -25.47 -1.39 -9.10
CA SER A 433 -26.80 -1.39 -9.69
C SER A 433 -26.85 -0.40 -10.86
N ILE A 434 -27.79 -0.59 -11.80
CA ILE A 434 -28.02 0.39 -12.88
C ILE A 434 -28.32 1.78 -12.30
N ARG A 435 -29.04 1.81 -11.17
CA ARG A 435 -29.38 3.03 -10.45
C ARG A 435 -28.15 3.71 -9.85
N ALA A 436 -27.25 2.96 -9.24
CA ALA A 436 -26.01 3.49 -8.67
C ALA A 436 -25.13 4.17 -9.73
N VAL A 437 -25.06 3.61 -10.94
CA VAL A 437 -24.29 4.22 -12.04
C VAL A 437 -24.96 5.50 -12.55
N LEU A 438 -26.28 5.49 -12.70
CA LEU A 438 -27.00 6.62 -13.30
C LEU A 438 -27.33 7.75 -12.32
N ILE A 439 -27.39 7.48 -11.02
CA ILE A 439 -27.80 8.46 -9.99
C ILE A 439 -26.65 8.74 -9.02
N ASP A 440 -26.11 7.71 -8.36
CA ASP A 440 -25.14 7.90 -7.28
C ASP A 440 -23.80 8.42 -7.80
N ALA A 441 -23.33 7.97 -8.98
CA ALA A 441 -22.09 8.47 -9.55
C ALA A 441 -22.17 9.97 -9.94
N PRO A 442 -23.19 10.45 -10.69
CA PRO A 442 -23.37 11.88 -10.93
C PRO A 442 -23.55 12.69 -9.64
N MET A 443 -24.28 12.16 -8.66
CA MET A 443 -24.49 12.82 -7.36
C MET A 443 -23.18 12.95 -6.58
N ALA A 444 -22.34 11.91 -6.57
CA ALA A 444 -21.02 11.93 -5.93
C ALA A 444 -20.08 12.95 -6.61
N LEU A 445 -20.09 13.01 -7.94
CA LEU A 445 -19.32 14.01 -8.70
C LEU A 445 -19.81 15.44 -8.40
N THR A 446 -21.13 15.65 -8.37
CA THR A 446 -21.70 16.98 -8.10
C THR A 446 -21.37 17.46 -6.70
N LEU A 447 -21.59 16.62 -5.68
CA LEU A 447 -21.28 16.96 -4.30
C LEU A 447 -19.78 17.09 -4.07
N GLY A 448 -18.97 16.23 -4.70
CA GLY A 448 -17.52 16.36 -4.73
C GLY A 448 -17.05 17.68 -5.34
N GLY A 449 -17.72 18.15 -6.40
CA GLY A 449 -17.49 19.45 -7.02
C GLY A 449 -17.80 20.62 -6.09
N ILE A 450 -18.93 20.56 -5.38
CA ILE A 450 -19.32 21.58 -4.37
C ILE A 450 -18.28 21.66 -3.25
N ILE A 451 -17.84 20.52 -2.72
CA ILE A 451 -16.82 20.47 -1.65
C ILE A 451 -15.47 20.97 -2.17
N PHE A 452 -15.08 20.59 -3.40
CA PHE A 452 -13.84 21.03 -4.02
C PHE A 452 -13.80 22.56 -4.17
N VAL A 453 -14.84 23.16 -4.75
CA VAL A 453 -14.94 24.62 -4.90
C VAL A 453 -15.05 25.31 -3.53
N GLY A 454 -15.87 24.77 -2.62
CA GLY A 454 -16.07 25.30 -1.28
C GLY A 454 -14.81 25.27 -0.40
N SER A 455 -13.90 24.31 -0.64
CA SER A 455 -12.62 24.23 0.06
C SER A 455 -11.61 25.29 -0.37
N LYS A 456 -11.83 25.97 -1.52
CA LYS A 456 -10.88 26.85 -2.21
C LYS A 456 -9.52 26.21 -2.53
N MET A 457 -9.38 24.88 -2.42
CA MET A 457 -8.17 24.13 -2.83
C MET A 457 -8.13 23.89 -4.36
N THR A 458 -8.58 24.86 -5.16
CA THR A 458 -8.80 24.69 -6.60
C THR A 458 -7.52 24.49 -7.40
N GLN A 459 -6.36 24.85 -6.85
CA GLN A 459 -5.04 24.58 -7.43
C GLN A 459 -4.67 23.09 -7.40
N LYS A 460 -5.40 22.25 -6.65
CA LYS A 460 -5.11 20.83 -6.47
C LYS A 460 -6.26 19.97 -7.01
N PRO A 461 -6.33 19.71 -8.34
CA PRO A 461 -7.47 19.05 -8.97
C PRO A 461 -7.71 17.60 -8.48
N HIS A 462 -6.69 16.96 -7.89
CA HIS A 462 -6.82 15.61 -7.33
C HIS A 462 -7.79 15.53 -6.14
N VAL A 463 -7.98 16.63 -5.40
CA VAL A 463 -8.90 16.68 -4.25
C VAL A 463 -10.32 16.34 -4.71
N PHE A 464 -10.74 16.83 -5.87
CA PHE A 464 -12.04 16.53 -6.46
C PHE A 464 -12.25 15.02 -6.68
N VAL A 465 -11.25 14.33 -7.24
CA VAL A 465 -11.32 12.89 -7.52
C VAL A 465 -11.42 12.08 -6.24
N VAL A 466 -10.57 12.40 -5.24
CA VAL A 466 -10.55 11.70 -3.95
C VAL A 466 -11.88 11.83 -3.21
N VAL A 467 -12.42 13.04 -3.12
CA VAL A 467 -13.71 13.28 -2.45
C VAL A 467 -14.85 12.60 -3.21
N SER A 468 -14.87 12.71 -4.54
CA SER A 468 -15.93 12.08 -5.35
C SER A 468 -15.92 10.55 -5.22
N LEU A 469 -14.75 9.90 -5.22
CA LEU A 469 -14.62 8.46 -5.01
C LEU A 469 -15.05 8.04 -3.61
N PHE A 470 -14.68 8.83 -2.58
CA PHE A 470 -15.11 8.58 -1.21
C PHE A 470 -16.64 8.65 -1.06
N LEU A 471 -17.26 9.68 -1.63
CA LEU A 471 -18.71 9.85 -1.63
C LEU A 471 -19.41 8.74 -2.41
N PHE A 472 -18.87 8.34 -3.56
CA PHE A 472 -19.42 7.26 -4.37
C PHE A 472 -19.41 5.91 -3.63
N ASP A 473 -18.31 5.56 -2.96
CA ASP A 473 -18.26 4.36 -2.08
C ASP A 473 -19.30 4.43 -0.96
N ARG A 474 -19.55 5.62 -0.39
CA ARG A 474 -20.55 5.81 0.65
C ARG A 474 -21.97 5.64 0.12
N PHE A 475 -22.28 6.20 -1.04
CA PHE A 475 -23.59 6.05 -1.68
C PHE A 475 -23.87 4.60 -2.07
N LEU A 476 -22.90 3.92 -2.69
CA LEU A 476 -23.01 2.49 -3.02
C LEU A 476 -23.32 1.62 -1.79
N ARG A 477 -22.67 1.89 -0.65
CA ARG A 477 -22.94 1.16 0.61
C ARG A 477 -24.31 1.50 1.19
N SER A 478 -24.76 2.73 1.04
CA SER A 478 -26.09 3.16 1.48
C SER A 478 -27.18 2.51 0.63
N GLU A 479 -27.01 2.49 -0.69
CA GLU A 479 -27.93 1.80 -1.61
C GLU A 479 -27.99 0.32 -1.29
N ALA A 480 -26.84 -0.35 -1.13
CA ALA A 480 -26.79 -1.78 -0.79
C ALA A 480 -27.55 -2.11 0.51
N ALA A 481 -27.47 -1.24 1.52
CA ALA A 481 -28.23 -1.40 2.76
C ALA A 481 -29.74 -1.18 2.60
N SER A 482 -30.15 -0.36 1.63
CA SER A 482 -31.56 -0.04 1.34
C SER A 482 -32.19 -0.96 0.29
N SER A 483 -31.40 -1.62 -0.54
CA SER A 483 -31.88 -2.46 -1.64
C SER A 483 -32.39 -3.81 -1.13
N LEU A 484 -33.60 -4.19 -1.53
CA LEU A 484 -34.23 -5.52 -1.29
C LEU A 484 -33.53 -6.67 -2.05
N SER A 485 -32.30 -6.48 -2.54
CA SER A 485 -31.54 -7.52 -3.24
C SER A 485 -31.02 -8.55 -2.25
N GLU A 486 -31.54 -9.79 -2.30
CA GLU A 486 -31.05 -10.93 -1.51
C GLU A 486 -29.53 -11.13 -1.65
N MET A 487 -28.96 -10.80 -2.82
CA MET A 487 -27.53 -10.88 -3.08
C MET A 487 -26.75 -9.76 -2.36
N GLY A 488 -27.26 -8.53 -2.34
CA GLY A 488 -26.66 -7.42 -1.61
C GLY A 488 -26.69 -7.63 -0.09
N ILE A 489 -27.82 -8.11 0.42
CA ILE A 489 -28.01 -8.41 1.84
C ILE A 489 -27.16 -9.60 2.28
N SER A 490 -27.13 -10.70 1.51
CA SER A 490 -26.30 -11.88 1.84
C SER A 490 -24.80 -11.57 1.78
N LEU A 491 -24.34 -10.74 0.84
CA LEU A 491 -22.95 -10.31 0.75
C LEU A 491 -22.57 -9.39 1.92
N GLN A 492 -23.46 -8.47 2.30
CA GLN A 492 -23.25 -7.56 3.43
C GLN A 492 -23.29 -8.30 4.77
N GLN A 493 -24.18 -9.28 4.94
CA GLN A 493 -24.19 -10.21 6.07
C GLN A 493 -22.93 -11.08 6.09
N MET A 494 -22.48 -11.62 4.96
CA MET A 494 -21.23 -12.40 4.91
C MET A 494 -19.99 -11.57 5.30
N LEU A 495 -19.96 -10.29 4.90
CA LEU A 495 -18.91 -9.35 5.29
C LEU A 495 -18.98 -8.95 6.77
N GLN A 496 -20.17 -8.94 7.37
CA GLN A 496 -20.36 -8.70 8.81
C GLN A 496 -20.01 -9.95 9.64
N GLU A 497 -20.49 -11.13 9.25
CA GLU A 497 -20.29 -12.41 9.93
C GLU A 497 -18.81 -12.80 10.01
N THR A 498 -18.00 -12.49 9.00
CA THR A 498 -16.56 -12.76 9.03
C THR A 498 -15.77 -11.84 9.97
N SER A 499 -16.33 -10.69 10.39
CA SER A 499 -15.74 -9.90 11.48
C SER A 499 -16.05 -10.48 12.87
N THR A 500 -17.02 -11.41 12.93
CA THR A 500 -17.59 -11.96 14.15
C THR A 500 -17.80 -13.47 14.01
N ASP A 501 -16.76 -14.24 13.67
CA ASP A 501 -16.82 -15.68 13.94
C ASP A 501 -16.73 -15.88 15.47
N LYS A 502 -17.88 -15.77 16.13
CA LYS A 502 -18.03 -15.77 17.58
C LYS A 502 -17.68 -17.13 18.20
N LYS A 503 -17.64 -18.21 17.40
CA LYS A 503 -17.45 -19.57 17.92
C LYS A 503 -15.99 -19.95 18.13
N HIS A 504 -15.07 -19.58 17.22
CA HIS A 504 -13.63 -19.86 17.37
C HIS A 504 -12.75 -18.76 16.76
N PRO A 505 -12.65 -17.58 17.38
CA PRO A 505 -11.68 -16.59 16.93
C PRO A 505 -10.26 -17.15 17.16
N LEU A 506 -9.49 -17.28 16.08
CA LEU A 506 -8.05 -17.55 16.15
C LEU A 506 -7.43 -16.60 17.17
N LEU A 507 -6.64 -17.14 18.12
CA LEU A 507 -6.03 -16.38 19.22
C LEU A 507 -5.29 -15.13 18.71
N GLY A 508 -4.65 -15.25 17.54
CA GLY A 508 -3.99 -14.14 16.84
C GLY A 508 -4.92 -13.01 16.43
N HIS A 509 -6.17 -13.28 16.03
CA HIS A 509 -7.12 -12.22 15.61
C HIS A 509 -7.56 -11.34 16.78
N ARG A 510 -7.76 -11.92 17.97
CA ARG A 510 -8.08 -11.13 19.19
C ARG A 510 -6.92 -10.23 19.59
N ALA A 511 -5.70 -10.76 19.60
CA ALA A 511 -4.50 -9.98 19.90
C ALA A 511 -4.29 -8.86 18.87
N ALA A 512 -4.40 -9.19 17.58
CA ALA A 512 -4.23 -8.24 16.49
C ALA A 512 -5.30 -7.12 16.54
N LYS A 513 -6.57 -7.44 16.87
CA LYS A 513 -7.63 -6.44 17.08
C LYS A 513 -7.31 -5.49 18.25
N LYS A 514 -6.76 -6.01 19.36
CA LYS A 514 -6.29 -5.16 20.47
C LYS A 514 -5.18 -4.21 20.04
N PHE A 515 -4.19 -4.70 19.28
CA PHE A 515 -3.13 -3.85 18.74
C PHE A 515 -3.67 -2.75 17.83
N VAL A 516 -4.65 -3.05 16.97
CA VAL A 516 -5.29 -2.02 16.12
C VAL A 516 -6.00 -0.97 16.97
N TYR A 517 -6.75 -1.35 18.02
CA TYR A 517 -7.38 -0.37 18.90
C TYR A 517 -6.37 0.50 19.66
N ILE A 518 -5.30 -0.11 20.16
CA ILE A 518 -4.20 0.62 20.81
C ILE A 518 -3.57 1.60 19.80
N ALA A 519 -3.28 1.14 18.58
CA ALA A 519 -2.71 1.97 17.55
C ALA A 519 -3.65 3.15 17.21
N VAL A 520 -4.94 2.90 16.99
CA VAL A 520 -5.95 3.95 16.75
C VAL A 520 -6.01 4.94 17.92
N ALA A 521 -5.96 4.46 19.18
CA ALA A 521 -5.93 5.33 20.34
C ALA A 521 -4.67 6.22 20.37
N ILE A 522 -3.50 5.66 20.04
CA ILE A 522 -2.24 6.42 19.92
C ILE A 522 -2.35 7.46 18.80
N LEU A 523 -2.90 7.11 17.65
CA LEU A 523 -3.12 8.05 16.54
C LEU A 523 -4.06 9.19 16.94
N LEU A 524 -5.19 8.88 17.58
CA LEU A 524 -6.15 9.89 18.01
C LEU A 524 -5.54 10.81 19.09
N LEU A 525 -4.75 10.26 20.01
CA LEU A 525 -4.00 11.04 20.99
C LEU A 525 -2.98 11.94 20.31
N PHE A 526 -2.23 11.42 19.34
CA PHE A 526 -1.25 12.17 18.56
C PHE A 526 -1.90 13.33 17.77
N VAL A 527 -2.92 13.03 16.97
CA VAL A 527 -3.65 14.04 16.19
C VAL A 527 -4.35 15.03 17.11
N GLY A 528 -4.93 14.57 18.23
CA GLY A 528 -5.57 15.41 19.23
C GLY A 528 -4.57 16.37 19.90
N ALA A 529 -3.37 15.90 20.24
CA ALA A 529 -2.31 16.71 20.82
C ALA A 529 -1.82 17.80 19.85
N ILE A 530 -1.45 17.43 18.61
CA ILE A 530 -0.97 18.41 17.62
C ILE A 530 -2.07 19.41 17.26
N SER A 531 -3.29 18.92 17.00
CA SER A 531 -4.44 19.81 16.72
C SER A 531 -4.69 20.73 17.91
N GLY A 532 -4.66 20.20 19.12
CA GLY A 532 -4.81 20.96 20.37
C GLY A 532 -3.77 22.06 20.52
N PHE A 533 -2.49 21.75 20.30
CA PHE A 533 -1.40 22.75 20.31
C PHE A 533 -1.57 23.79 19.21
N SER A 534 -2.01 23.40 18.02
CA SER A 534 -2.29 24.34 16.92
C SER A 534 -3.48 25.27 17.24
N VAL A 535 -4.54 24.76 17.88
CA VAL A 535 -5.65 25.59 18.39
C VAL A 535 -5.18 26.53 19.49
N LEU A 536 -4.44 26.01 20.46
CA LEU A 536 -3.90 26.79 21.57
C LEU A 536 -2.97 27.88 21.07
N SER A 537 -2.15 27.60 20.05
CA SER A 537 -1.32 28.58 19.35
C SER A 537 -2.16 29.71 18.75
N ALA A 538 -3.26 29.39 18.06
CA ALA A 538 -4.16 30.41 17.52
C ALA A 538 -4.83 31.25 18.63
N LEU A 539 -5.25 30.62 19.73
CA LEU A 539 -5.82 31.31 20.89
C LEU A 539 -4.78 32.18 21.61
N GLN A 540 -3.57 31.67 21.81
CA GLN A 540 -2.44 32.38 22.41
C GLN A 540 -2.10 33.64 21.63
N LYS A 541 -2.06 33.50 20.29
CA LYS A 541 -1.88 34.59 19.34
C LYS A 541 -3.03 35.61 19.36
N SER A 542 -4.28 35.15 19.42
CA SER A 542 -5.46 36.03 19.48
C SER A 542 -5.55 36.80 20.80
N THR A 543 -5.17 36.16 21.92
CA THR A 543 -5.18 36.75 23.26
C THR A 543 -3.93 37.58 23.54
N LYS A 544 -2.92 37.52 22.65
CA LYS A 544 -1.58 38.09 22.84
C LYS A 544 -0.93 37.66 24.16
N TRP A 545 -1.27 36.47 24.65
CA TRP A 545 -0.79 35.98 25.93
C TRP A 545 0.45 35.10 25.75
N PHE A 546 1.62 35.72 25.85
CA PHE A 546 2.90 35.03 25.74
C PHE A 546 3.62 35.21 27.08
N PRO A 547 3.48 34.26 28.04
CA PRO A 547 4.11 34.41 29.33
C PRO A 547 5.63 34.51 29.15
N ASP A 548 6.27 35.32 29.98
CA ASP A 548 7.70 35.51 29.92
C ASP A 548 8.39 34.19 30.24
N ALA A 549 9.18 33.73 29.28
CA ALA A 549 9.92 32.49 29.39
C ALA A 549 11.14 32.74 30.27
N THR A 550 11.74 33.91 30.12
CA THR A 550 12.87 34.35 30.92
C THR A 550 12.53 35.67 31.58
N SER A 551 12.73 35.77 32.88
CA SER A 551 12.69 37.04 33.61
C SER A 551 14.08 37.41 34.09
N VAL A 552 14.36 38.71 34.13
CA VAL A 552 15.59 39.27 34.68
C VAL A 552 15.21 40.17 35.84
N GLU A 553 15.82 39.94 37.00
CA GLU A 553 15.69 40.80 38.16
C GLU A 553 17.05 41.37 38.53
N TYR A 554 17.11 42.69 38.64
CA TYR A 554 18.29 43.41 39.10
C TYR A 554 18.18 43.65 40.60
N ALA A 555 19.13 43.11 41.36
CA ALA A 555 19.29 43.35 42.79
C ALA A 555 20.64 44.05 43.05
N ASP A 556 20.82 44.63 44.24
CA ASP A 556 22.05 45.35 44.59
C ASP A 556 23.30 44.46 44.39
N ASN A 557 24.10 44.80 43.37
CA ASN A 557 25.29 44.05 42.91
C ASN A 557 25.03 42.62 42.37
N SER A 558 23.82 42.28 41.94
CA SER A 558 23.57 40.98 41.31
C SER A 558 22.45 40.99 40.27
N ILE A 559 22.61 40.16 39.24
CA ILE A 559 21.59 39.90 38.23
C ILE A 559 21.04 38.49 38.45
N HIS A 560 19.73 38.36 38.51
CA HIS A 560 19.04 37.08 38.61
C HIS A 560 18.27 36.82 37.34
N ILE A 561 18.67 35.79 36.59
CA ILE A 561 18.01 35.38 35.36
C ILE A 561 17.27 34.07 35.65
N HIS A 562 15.96 34.08 35.45
CA HIS A 562 15.11 32.90 35.61
C HIS A 562 14.69 32.40 34.24
N HIS A 563 15.42 31.45 33.69
CA HIS A 563 15.13 30.86 32.38
C HIS A 563 14.13 29.71 32.54
N THR A 564 12.96 29.89 31.95
CA THR A 564 11.80 28.98 31.88
C THR A 564 11.33 28.41 33.22
N GLY A 565 11.66 29.07 34.33
CA GLY A 565 11.41 28.60 35.69
C GLY A 565 12.22 27.36 36.12
N VAL A 566 12.99 26.75 35.22
CA VAL A 566 13.78 25.54 35.46
C VAL A 566 15.23 25.85 35.78
N VAL A 567 15.82 26.80 35.03
CA VAL A 567 17.23 27.19 35.20
C VAL A 567 17.27 28.57 35.84
N LYS A 568 18.00 28.69 36.95
CA LYS A 568 18.20 29.94 37.66
C LYS A 568 19.68 30.30 37.61
N LEU A 569 20.00 31.40 36.96
CA LEU A 569 21.35 31.94 36.89
C LEU A 569 21.44 33.15 37.81
N HIS A 570 22.36 33.09 38.76
CA HIS A 570 22.65 34.18 39.66
C HIS A 570 24.05 34.71 39.33
N LEU A 571 24.12 35.92 38.81
CA LEU A 571 25.37 36.60 38.47
C LEU A 571 25.65 37.65 39.52
N GLY A 572 26.75 37.51 40.26
CA GLY A 572 27.27 38.59 41.08
C GLY A 572 28.03 39.59 40.19
N LEU A 573 27.69 40.86 40.28
CA LEU A 573 28.42 41.91 39.56
C LEU A 573 29.77 42.15 40.26
N ALA A 574 30.82 42.25 39.47
CA ALA A 574 32.16 42.50 39.98
C ALA A 574 32.23 43.89 40.60
N ASN A 575 32.84 44.01 41.77
CA ASN A 575 33.09 45.27 42.45
C ASN A 575 34.50 45.25 43.09
N GLU A 576 34.88 46.34 43.77
CA GLU A 576 36.21 46.44 44.40
C GLU A 576 36.51 45.29 45.39
N THR A 577 35.47 44.70 45.99
CA THR A 577 35.57 43.60 46.96
C THR A 577 35.40 42.20 46.35
N HIS A 578 34.74 42.09 45.20
CA HIS A 578 34.44 40.85 44.50
C HIS A 578 34.93 40.96 43.05
N LYS A 579 36.11 40.42 42.78
CA LYS A 579 36.71 40.48 41.43
C LYS A 579 35.90 39.66 40.43
N ALA A 580 35.95 40.08 39.16
CA ALA A 580 35.37 39.34 38.05
C ALA A 580 35.95 37.91 37.97
N LEU A 581 35.12 36.96 37.56
CA LEU A 581 35.51 35.56 37.41
C LEU A 581 36.69 35.45 36.42
N SER A 582 37.83 34.94 36.88
CA SER A 582 38.97 34.62 36.02
C SER A 582 38.95 33.13 35.67
N VAL A 583 39.03 32.80 34.38
CA VAL A 583 39.14 31.40 33.94
C VAL A 583 40.55 30.89 34.23
N GLU A 584 40.68 29.92 35.14
CA GLU A 584 41.95 29.25 35.47
C GLU A 584 42.24 28.10 34.49
N ASP A 585 43.52 27.77 34.30
CA ASP A 585 43.94 26.64 33.46
C ASP A 585 43.51 25.27 34.04
N PRO A 586 43.20 24.25 33.21
CA PRO A 586 43.39 24.22 31.76
C PRO A 586 42.23 24.83 30.98
N LEU A 587 42.56 25.75 30.07
CA LEU A 587 41.61 26.30 29.10
C LEU A 587 41.15 25.20 28.13
N TYR A 588 39.84 24.94 28.06
CA TYR A 588 39.28 24.20 26.92
C TYR A 588 39.51 25.00 25.63
N ALA A 589 39.60 24.31 24.48
CA ALA A 589 39.93 24.93 23.18
C ALA A 589 39.01 26.11 22.77
N SER A 590 37.82 26.22 23.37
CA SER A 590 36.85 27.30 23.16
C SER A 590 37.01 28.51 24.10
N CYS A 591 37.71 28.38 25.23
CA CYS A 591 37.78 29.43 26.25
C CYS A 591 38.68 30.61 25.86
N SER A 592 39.69 30.39 25.00
CA SER A 592 40.61 31.43 24.52
C SER A 592 40.28 31.95 23.12
N ASN A 593 39.32 31.33 22.43
CA ASN A 593 38.98 31.71 21.06
C ASN A 593 38.07 32.94 21.06
N ARG A 594 38.43 33.94 20.25
CA ARG A 594 37.64 35.16 20.05
C ARG A 594 37.26 35.28 18.58
N TRP A 595 35.99 35.51 18.33
CA TRP A 595 35.45 35.77 16.99
C TRP A 595 35.07 37.24 16.91
N ASN A 596 35.72 38.01 16.03
CA ASN A 596 35.53 39.46 15.92
C ASN A 596 35.65 40.22 17.26
N GLY A 597 36.54 39.75 18.13
CA GLY A 597 36.77 40.35 19.46
C GLY A 597 35.87 39.85 20.58
N LEU A 598 34.84 39.06 20.27
CA LEU A 598 33.90 38.47 21.24
C LEU A 598 34.28 37.02 21.57
N ASN A 599 34.23 36.66 22.84
CA ASN A 599 34.42 35.29 23.30
C ASN A 599 33.08 34.51 23.30
N LEU A 600 33.13 33.21 23.58
CA LEU A 600 31.94 32.35 23.59
C LEU A 600 30.91 32.76 24.67
N ILE A 601 31.37 33.25 25.83
CA ILE A 601 30.51 33.71 26.92
C ILE A 601 29.80 35.01 26.52
N ASP A 602 30.50 35.93 25.86
CA ASP A 602 29.91 37.18 25.35
C ASP A 602 28.76 36.86 24.39
N LEU A 603 29.00 35.95 23.44
CA LEU A 603 27.99 35.49 22.48
C LEU A 603 26.83 34.76 23.17
N ALA A 604 27.10 34.01 24.24
CA ALA A 604 26.06 33.35 25.03
C ALA A 604 25.16 34.36 25.78
N PHE A 605 25.73 35.46 26.30
CA PHE A 605 24.92 36.53 26.91
C PHE A 605 24.08 37.28 25.88
N PHE A 606 24.60 37.52 24.67
CA PHE A 606 23.77 38.03 23.57
C PHE A 606 22.65 37.04 23.21
N ALA A 607 22.91 35.73 23.22
CA ALA A 607 21.89 34.70 22.96
C ALA A 607 20.80 34.68 24.05
N GLU A 608 21.18 34.77 25.33
CA GLU A 608 20.24 34.81 26.45
C GLU A 608 19.33 36.05 26.38
N ALA A 609 19.90 37.21 26.05
CA ALA A 609 19.16 38.46 25.95
C ALA A 609 18.04 38.44 24.89
N ALA A 610 18.09 37.52 23.91
CA ALA A 610 17.04 37.37 22.91
C ALA A 610 15.75 36.77 23.48
N TYR A 611 15.78 36.23 24.70
CA TYR A 611 14.60 35.67 25.38
C TYR A 611 13.83 36.69 26.24
N PHE A 612 14.36 37.90 26.44
CA PHE A 612 13.73 38.92 27.29
C PHE A 612 12.54 39.60 26.61
N ASP A 613 11.69 40.24 27.41
CA ASP A 613 10.49 40.92 26.93
C ASP A 613 10.86 42.14 26.05
N PRO A 614 10.47 42.18 24.76
CA PRO A 614 10.73 43.34 23.89
C PRO A 614 9.99 44.62 24.28
N LEU A 615 8.96 44.52 25.12
CA LEU A 615 8.21 45.68 25.61
C LEU A 615 8.91 46.35 26.80
N SER A 616 9.89 45.67 27.39
CA SER A 616 10.76 46.18 28.45
C SER A 616 12.06 46.73 27.87
N ASN A 617 12.80 47.51 28.67
CA ASN A 617 14.17 47.89 28.34
C ASN A 617 15.20 46.84 28.79
N ASP A 618 14.76 45.67 29.27
CA ASP A 618 15.61 44.69 29.95
C ASP A 618 16.74 44.18 29.04
N THR A 619 16.50 44.06 27.74
CA THR A 619 17.55 43.66 26.77
C THR A 619 18.66 44.70 26.70
N ALA A 620 18.30 45.97 26.58
CA ALA A 620 19.28 47.06 26.47
C ALA A 620 20.01 47.25 27.81
N GLU A 621 19.28 47.20 28.93
CA GLU A 621 19.84 47.31 30.29
C GLU A 621 20.76 46.14 30.64
N PHE A 622 20.42 44.92 30.24
CA PHE A 622 21.27 43.75 30.49
C PHE A 622 22.57 43.83 29.72
N ILE A 623 22.50 44.14 28.42
CA ILE A 623 23.68 44.27 27.57
C ILE A 623 24.56 45.43 28.02
N SER A 624 23.99 46.58 28.38
CA SER A 624 24.78 47.70 28.90
C SER A 624 25.43 47.35 30.24
N THR A 625 24.74 46.63 31.13
CA THR A 625 25.27 46.28 32.47
C THR A 625 26.37 45.22 32.40
N ILE A 626 26.22 44.18 31.57
CA ILE A 626 27.20 43.08 31.46
C ILE A 626 28.50 43.54 30.78
N PHE A 627 28.39 44.41 29.77
CA PHE A 627 29.53 44.85 28.97
C PHE A 627 30.03 46.26 29.31
N ASP A 628 29.50 46.86 30.38
CA ASP A 628 29.88 48.19 30.82
C ASP A 628 31.40 48.25 31.01
N ASN A 629 32.03 49.25 30.38
CA ASN A 629 33.48 49.52 30.37
C ASN A 629 34.37 48.69 29.43
N GLU A 630 34.05 47.45 29.03
CA GLU A 630 34.95 46.66 28.16
C GLU A 630 34.74 46.90 26.66
N LEU A 631 33.49 46.95 26.19
CA LEU A 631 33.15 47.01 24.77
C LEU A 631 32.66 48.39 24.30
N GLY A 632 32.49 49.34 25.22
CA GLY A 632 31.98 50.69 24.93
C GLY A 632 30.46 50.75 24.83
N ASP A 633 29.93 51.85 24.28
CA ASP A 633 28.49 52.06 24.14
C ASP A 633 27.91 51.13 23.05
N ILE A 634 27.17 50.10 23.46
CA ILE A 634 26.57 49.10 22.56
C ILE A 634 25.18 49.58 22.16
N HIS A 635 24.95 49.72 20.85
CA HIS A 635 23.66 50.17 20.32
C HIS A 635 22.75 48.96 20.05
N VAL A 636 21.73 48.78 20.89
CA VAL A 636 20.72 47.72 20.70
C VAL A 636 19.60 48.22 19.79
N HIS A 637 19.44 47.55 18.65
CA HIS A 637 18.39 47.78 17.67
C HIS A 637 17.40 46.62 17.74
N LEU A 638 16.18 46.96 18.14
CA LEU A 638 15.06 46.04 18.13
C LEU A 638 14.33 46.18 16.79
N PRO A 639 14.09 45.11 16.01
CA PRO A 639 13.24 45.18 14.83
C PRO A 639 11.90 45.83 15.19
N ALA A 640 11.41 46.70 14.30
CA ALA A 640 10.09 47.31 14.45
C ALA A 640 9.09 46.18 14.74
N LEU A 641 8.44 46.25 15.91
CA LEU A 641 7.45 45.28 16.39
C LEU A 641 6.55 44.88 15.22
N ASN A 642 6.85 43.75 14.58
CA ASN A 642 6.14 43.29 13.40
C ASN A 642 4.88 42.57 13.91
N THR A 643 4.06 43.31 14.66
CA THR A 643 2.87 42.82 15.33
C THR A 643 1.73 42.74 14.33
N LYS A 644 1.81 41.77 13.41
CA LYS A 644 0.57 41.08 13.05
C LYS A 644 0.22 40.03 14.11
N THR A 645 1.16 39.54 14.95
CA THR A 645 0.92 38.26 15.65
C THR A 645 1.53 37.99 17.05
N GLY A 646 2.34 38.84 17.71
CA GLY A 646 2.60 38.68 19.16
C GLY A 646 4.04 38.85 19.72
N SER A 647 4.19 39.91 20.50
CA SER A 647 4.95 40.17 21.76
C SER A 647 6.25 39.47 22.22
N LYS A 648 7.11 38.81 21.42
CA LYS A 648 8.55 38.66 21.79
C LYS A 648 9.48 38.91 20.59
N LEU A 649 10.70 39.40 20.84
CA LEU A 649 11.73 39.55 19.81
C LEU A 649 12.14 38.19 19.27
N ASP A 650 11.91 37.90 17.99
CA ASP A 650 12.50 36.69 17.37
C ASP A 650 14.02 36.84 17.19
N PHE A 651 14.48 38.08 17.07
CA PHE A 651 15.89 38.44 17.04
C PHE A 651 16.06 39.91 17.43
N PHE A 652 17.27 40.28 17.87
CA PHE A 652 17.69 41.67 17.98
C PHE A 652 19.08 41.86 17.37
N GLU A 653 19.44 43.10 17.05
CA GLU A 653 20.79 43.45 16.63
C GLU A 653 21.47 44.30 17.71
N ALA A 654 22.68 43.92 18.12
CA ALA A 654 23.56 44.76 18.93
C ALA A 654 24.76 45.20 18.10
N HIS A 655 24.84 46.49 17.80
CA HIS A 655 26.00 47.07 17.12
C HIS A 655 27.02 47.53 18.16
N ILE A 656 28.26 47.06 18.03
CA ILE A 656 29.38 47.37 18.91
C ILE A 656 30.37 48.26 18.14
N PRO A 657 30.31 49.60 18.28
CA PRO A 657 31.13 50.52 17.48
C PRO A 657 32.63 50.28 17.65
N LYS A 658 33.07 49.96 18.87
CA LYS A 658 34.49 49.71 19.21
C LYS A 658 35.08 48.53 18.43
N LEU A 659 34.25 47.52 18.12
CA LEU A 659 34.64 46.32 17.37
C LEU A 659 34.22 46.40 15.90
N ASN A 660 33.52 47.45 15.48
CA ASN A 660 32.87 47.57 14.17
C ASN A 660 32.10 46.28 13.79
N THR A 661 31.37 45.73 14.75
CA THR A 661 30.72 44.41 14.62
C THR A 661 29.27 44.52 15.07
N SER A 662 28.35 43.98 14.27
CA SER A 662 26.95 43.77 14.67
C SER A 662 26.72 42.31 15.02
N VAL A 663 26.12 42.06 16.19
CA VAL A 663 25.67 40.75 16.63
C VAL A 663 24.17 40.66 16.41
N ILE A 664 23.76 39.77 15.52
CA ILE A 664 22.34 39.43 15.33
C ILE A 664 22.06 38.20 16.18
N SER A 665 21.35 38.40 17.28
CA SER A 665 20.98 37.32 18.18
C SER A 665 19.59 36.83 17.84
N VAL A 666 19.46 35.54 17.52
CA VAL A 666 18.19 34.88 17.15
C VAL A 666 17.85 33.88 18.25
N ARG A 667 16.63 33.99 18.80
CA ARG A 667 16.19 33.06 19.85
C ARG A 667 15.89 31.66 19.31
N GLY A 668 16.05 30.65 20.15
CA GLY A 668 15.58 29.28 19.89
C GLY A 668 14.12 29.06 20.32
N THR A 669 13.73 27.79 20.45
CA THR A 669 12.38 27.36 20.88
C THR A 669 12.01 27.95 22.25
N ASP A 670 10.84 28.60 22.33
CA ASP A 670 10.22 29.01 23.59
C ASP A 670 9.22 27.93 24.04
N ILE A 671 9.49 27.28 25.18
CA ILE A 671 8.64 26.21 25.73
C ILE A 671 7.24 26.68 26.15
N TRP A 672 6.99 27.98 26.18
CA TRP A 672 5.66 28.53 26.46
C TRP A 672 4.91 28.91 25.18
N ARG A 673 5.54 28.77 24.01
CA ARG A 673 4.92 29.02 22.71
C ARG A 673 4.48 27.71 22.08
N PHE A 674 3.16 27.54 21.95
CA PHE A 674 2.62 26.37 21.26
C PHE A 674 2.95 26.35 19.76
N THR A 675 3.26 27.51 19.15
CA THR A 675 3.80 27.59 17.78
C THR A 675 5.10 26.83 17.65
N ASP A 676 6.03 27.06 18.57
CA ASP A 676 7.40 26.56 18.51
C ASP A 676 7.40 25.03 18.71
N PHE A 677 6.51 24.50 19.57
CA PHE A 677 6.28 23.05 19.65
C PHE A 677 5.74 22.43 18.37
N VAL A 678 4.80 23.10 17.68
CA VAL A 678 4.26 22.61 16.40
C VAL A 678 5.34 22.63 15.32
N GLU A 679 6.20 23.65 15.31
CA GLU A 679 7.36 23.75 14.42
C GLU A 679 8.45 22.72 14.73
N ASP A 680 8.75 22.44 16.00
CA ASP A 680 9.69 21.39 16.38
C ASP A 680 9.18 20.01 15.95
N VAL A 681 7.89 19.75 16.17
CA VAL A 681 7.23 18.53 15.67
C VAL A 681 7.34 18.47 14.14
N LYS A 682 7.16 19.59 13.44
CA LYS A 682 7.32 19.70 11.98
C LYS A 682 8.73 19.33 11.53
N MET A 683 9.77 19.78 12.23
CA MET A 683 11.16 19.41 11.92
C MET A 683 11.44 17.90 12.01
N PHE A 684 10.69 17.15 12.84
CA PHE A 684 10.80 15.69 12.89
C PHE A 684 10.07 14.97 11.74
N PHE A 685 9.15 15.65 11.05
CA PHE A 685 8.31 15.07 10.00
C PHE A 685 8.59 15.61 8.59
N GLU A 686 9.29 16.74 8.46
CA GLU A 686 9.80 17.23 7.18
C GLU A 686 11.04 16.42 6.76
N PRO A 687 11.01 15.74 5.60
CA PRO A 687 12.14 14.96 5.10
C PRO A 687 13.29 15.80 4.53
#